data_AF-A0A7V9NG99-F1
#
_entry.id   AF-A0A7V9NG99-F1
#
_cell.length_a   1.000
_cell.length_b   1.000
_cell.length_c   1.000
_cell.angle_alpha   90.00
_cell.angle_beta   90.00
_cell.angle_gamma   90.00
#
_symmetry.space_group_name_H-M   'P 1'
#
loop_
_entity.id
_entity.type
_entity.pdbx_description
1 polymer ?
#
loop_
_entity_poly.entity_id
_entity_poly.type
_entity_poly.pdbx_seq_one_letter_code
_entity_poly.pdbx_strand_id
1 'polypeptide(L)'
;KTFDLLVLLVQSPGRAFSKHELMNALWPDTFVEEANLSFQVSALRKALGADGARWIETVPKHGYRFSAEVRAITPSCTSSPEPPSDAPSEPSPVTPERGIRKAWLAGAMIAAALLVVAFLTVMRGPGAVRPAPALAVPLTAYPGFEQMPSLSPDGSRVAFSWDGPSQDNYDIYVKLAGPGEPVRLTTNPAGDDSPAWSPDGRFIAFLRVASPYAAADLIVIPAHGGAEKTIATIFPPPIPSSVRPLSNLSWTPDGWLAVGGATSPNGARGIWLISVDGSQQRRLTDAPGVGQHDHSPVVSPDGRHLAFLRARGVGRHALVLVPLTSGPAPSGTPRQLTADDHGVFGVAWTPDGRELVFSAGGHLGLSRTAKVSPVSQSSQPPRLELLPFGEQATGISISGRGRLVYAARSRDTALYQLALPATSTNPIALAAFNSTFDEHTPHYSPDGKRLAFTSTRSGSEEIWIADRDGSNPLQVTSMGGPQCSNPRWSPDGQMILFDSRRAGPGDLYLLQPDSGKVTQLTNDPAYEGEARWSRDGRWIYFGSNRTGRDEVWRMPAAGGSPTQITRQGGIAAIESRDGFLYYAKLSRSPSSIWRVPVDGGAEVPVVEGLSYSLNFAVGERGLYFVALNDTSSKASVDFFDLRTRQRSTLRHLDKPFWFGVTLSPDERSLVFSVVESAGSNLMLVDRFQ
;
A
#
# COMPACT_ATOMS: atom_id res chain seq x y z
N LYS A 1 -9.68 14.96 6.66
CA LYS A 1 -10.00 15.17 8.10
C LYS A 1 -8.81 15.69 8.91
N THR A 2 -7.62 15.08 8.88
CA THR A 2 -6.42 15.65 9.54
C THR A 2 -6.13 17.08 9.09
N PHE A 3 -6.20 17.34 7.78
CA PHE A 3 -6.06 18.69 7.23
C PHE A 3 -7.19 19.62 7.67
N ASP A 4 -8.45 19.17 7.65
CA ASP A 4 -9.60 19.96 8.10
C ASP A 4 -9.48 20.34 9.59
N LEU A 5 -8.98 19.42 10.43
CA LEU A 5 -8.68 19.67 11.84
C LEU A 5 -7.60 20.76 11.98
N LEU A 6 -6.54 20.70 11.18
CA LEU A 6 -5.52 21.75 11.16
C LEU A 6 -6.12 23.10 10.77
N VAL A 7 -6.92 23.16 9.71
CA VAL A 7 -7.58 24.39 9.25
C VAL A 7 -8.43 24.98 10.37
N LEU A 8 -9.25 24.17 11.03
CA LEU A 8 -10.14 24.63 12.11
C LEU A 8 -9.35 25.16 13.32
N LEU A 9 -8.27 24.48 13.69
CA LEU A 9 -7.39 24.88 14.78
C LEU A 9 -6.61 26.17 14.46
N VAL A 10 -6.15 26.34 13.21
CA VAL A 10 -5.39 27.50 12.73
C VAL A 10 -6.27 28.73 12.51
N GLN A 11 -7.55 28.55 12.15
CA GLN A 11 -8.52 29.65 12.00
C GLN A 11 -8.86 30.33 13.33
N SER A 12 -8.64 29.66 14.46
CA SER A 12 -8.84 30.21 15.81
C SER A 12 -7.63 29.92 16.70
N PRO A 13 -6.45 30.48 16.36
CA PRO A 13 -5.22 30.18 17.09
C PRO A 13 -5.35 30.63 18.55
N GLY A 14 -4.86 29.83 19.48
CA GLY A 14 -4.96 30.09 20.91
C GLY A 14 -6.29 29.69 21.57
N ARG A 15 -7.36 29.38 20.81
CA ARG A 15 -8.61 28.85 21.35
C ARG A 15 -8.49 27.35 21.62
N ALA A 16 -8.88 26.92 22.81
CA ALA A 16 -9.09 25.50 23.10
C ALA A 16 -10.48 25.09 22.62
N PHE A 17 -10.55 24.03 21.81
CA PHE A 17 -11.80 23.41 21.39
C PHE A 17 -12.04 22.14 22.18
N SER A 18 -13.26 21.98 22.68
CA SER A 18 -13.70 20.72 23.27
C SER A 18 -13.70 19.60 22.24
N LYS A 19 -13.52 18.36 22.71
CA LYS A 19 -13.62 17.18 21.84
C LYS A 19 -14.96 17.15 21.09
N HIS A 20 -16.05 17.50 21.77
CA HIS A 20 -17.39 17.51 21.19
C HIS A 20 -17.55 18.57 20.09
N GLU A 21 -17.02 19.79 20.29
CA GLU A 21 -17.00 20.82 19.25
C GLU A 21 -16.19 20.39 18.02
N LEU A 22 -15.01 19.80 18.22
CA LEU A 22 -14.18 19.32 17.12
C LEU A 22 -14.86 18.19 16.36
N MET A 23 -15.50 17.26 17.07
CA MET A 23 -16.20 16.14 16.46
C MET A 23 -17.40 16.63 15.63
N ASN A 24 -18.21 17.54 16.17
CA ASN A 24 -19.35 18.10 15.44
C ASN A 24 -18.92 18.97 14.25
N ALA A 25 -17.80 19.69 14.35
CA ALA A 25 -17.33 20.51 13.24
C ALA A 25 -16.67 19.67 12.12
N LEU A 26 -15.93 18.63 12.49
CA LEU A 26 -15.28 17.74 11.52
C LEU A 26 -16.26 16.77 10.87
N TRP A 27 -17.31 16.36 11.59
CA TRP A 27 -18.29 15.37 11.17
C TRP A 27 -19.73 15.82 11.52
N PRO A 28 -20.24 16.92 10.95
CA PRO A 28 -21.52 17.53 11.34
C PRO A 28 -22.74 16.63 11.14
N ASP A 29 -22.70 15.75 10.15
CA ASP A 29 -23.79 14.83 9.80
C ASP A 29 -23.43 13.37 10.09
N THR A 30 -22.46 13.11 10.98
CA THR A 30 -22.00 11.74 11.25
C THR A 30 -21.58 11.56 12.70
N PHE A 31 -22.13 10.54 13.35
CA PHE A 31 -21.68 10.14 14.68
C PHE A 31 -20.40 9.31 14.58
N VAL A 32 -19.31 9.82 15.13
CA VAL A 32 -18.00 9.13 15.19
C VAL A 32 -17.58 8.97 16.66
N GLU A 33 -16.75 7.95 16.96
CA GLU A 33 -16.23 7.74 18.32
C GLU A 33 -15.03 8.65 18.63
N GLU A 34 -14.79 8.99 19.90
CA GLU A 34 -13.69 9.87 20.32
C GLU A 34 -12.30 9.36 19.93
N ALA A 35 -12.15 8.03 19.78
CA ALA A 35 -10.92 7.41 19.28
C ALA A 35 -10.51 7.99 17.92
N ASN A 36 -11.48 8.34 17.07
CA ASN A 36 -11.23 8.93 15.75
C ASN A 36 -10.61 10.31 15.86
N LEU A 37 -11.14 11.18 16.71
CA LEU A 37 -10.53 12.49 16.96
C LEU A 37 -9.10 12.35 17.50
N SER A 38 -8.89 11.39 18.40
CA SER A 38 -7.58 11.11 18.97
C SER A 38 -6.57 10.65 17.90
N PHE A 39 -7.01 9.81 16.96
CA PHE A 39 -6.21 9.41 15.79
C PHE A 39 -5.87 10.61 14.90
N GLN A 40 -6.84 11.47 14.55
CA GLN A 40 -6.59 12.65 13.70
C GLN A 40 -5.61 13.64 14.37
N VAL A 41 -5.71 13.84 15.69
CA VAL A 41 -4.76 14.68 16.44
C VAL A 41 -3.37 14.06 16.44
N SER A 42 -3.26 12.74 16.66
CA SER A 42 -1.99 12.03 16.60
C SER A 42 -1.33 12.15 15.22
N ALA A 43 -2.11 11.91 14.15
CA ALA A 43 -1.66 12.08 12.78
C ALA A 43 -1.22 13.52 12.49
N LEU A 44 -1.96 14.52 12.99
CA LEU A 44 -1.61 15.92 12.80
C LEU A 44 -0.31 16.30 13.52
N ARG A 45 -0.14 15.89 14.78
CA ARG A 45 1.11 16.11 15.53
C ARG A 45 2.30 15.51 14.81
N LYS A 46 2.14 14.28 14.32
CA LYS A 46 3.19 13.58 13.58
C LYS A 46 3.58 14.32 12.30
N ALA A 47 2.59 14.80 11.54
CA ALA A 47 2.81 15.59 10.32
C ALA A 47 3.53 16.92 10.58
N LEU A 48 3.40 17.48 11.78
CA LEU A 48 4.06 18.73 12.21
C LEU A 48 5.48 18.50 12.78
N GLY A 49 5.96 17.26 12.81
CA GLY A 49 7.33 16.92 13.24
C GLY A 49 7.57 17.03 14.75
N ALA A 50 8.81 17.27 15.15
CA ALA A 50 9.24 17.28 16.56
C ALA A 50 8.48 18.28 17.43
N ASP A 51 8.07 19.42 16.85
CA ASP A 51 7.27 20.44 17.54
C ASP A 51 5.76 20.19 17.45
N GLY A 52 5.30 19.11 16.81
CA GLY A 52 3.87 18.87 16.62
C GLY A 52 3.07 18.78 17.92
N ALA A 53 3.63 18.12 18.95
CA ALA A 53 3.01 18.09 20.28
C ALA A 53 3.02 19.45 20.98
N ARG A 54 3.98 20.33 20.63
CA ARG A 54 4.05 21.71 21.12
C ARG A 54 3.01 22.58 20.44
N TRP A 55 2.84 22.47 19.11
CA TRP A 55 1.91 23.28 18.32
C TRP A 55 0.45 22.85 18.48
N ILE A 56 0.19 21.54 18.63
CA ILE A 56 -1.13 21.00 18.94
C ILE A 56 -1.12 20.57 20.39
N GLU A 57 -1.55 21.46 21.29
CA GLU A 57 -1.54 21.23 22.73
C GLU A 57 -2.80 20.47 23.17
N THR A 58 -2.64 19.49 24.06
CA THR A 58 -3.78 18.90 24.78
C THR A 58 -4.07 19.74 26.00
N VAL A 59 -5.25 20.36 26.05
CA VAL A 59 -5.71 21.10 27.21
C VAL A 59 -6.51 20.14 28.11
N PRO A 60 -6.01 19.79 29.31
CA PRO A 60 -6.65 18.82 30.17
C PRO A 60 -8.12 19.18 30.43
N LYS A 61 -9.02 18.22 30.25
CA LYS A 61 -10.49 18.37 30.40
C LYS A 61 -11.15 19.40 29.47
N HIS A 62 -10.43 20.01 28.54
CA HIS A 62 -10.97 21.04 27.62
C HIS A 62 -10.72 20.73 26.14
N GLY A 63 -9.86 19.76 25.79
CA GLY A 63 -9.69 19.27 24.42
C GLY A 63 -8.35 19.67 23.80
N TYR A 64 -8.35 20.33 22.64
CA TYR A 64 -7.12 20.62 21.87
C TYR A 64 -7.04 22.08 21.41
N ARG A 65 -5.82 22.60 21.30
CA ARG A 65 -5.53 24.00 20.92
C ARG A 65 -4.36 24.08 19.95
N PHE A 66 -4.43 25.01 18.98
CA PHE A 66 -3.26 25.46 18.21
C PHE A 66 -2.51 26.55 18.99
N SER A 67 -1.25 26.33 19.32
CA SER A 67 -0.46 27.24 20.18
C SER A 67 0.56 28.09 19.41
N ALA A 68 0.79 27.80 18.13
CA ALA A 68 1.72 28.58 17.30
C ALA A 68 1.10 29.88 16.78
N GLU A 69 1.95 30.87 16.52
CA GLU A 69 1.55 32.15 15.93
C GLU A 69 1.14 31.97 14.46
N VAL A 70 -0.02 32.51 14.08
CA VAL A 70 -0.55 32.41 12.71
C VAL A 70 -0.54 33.80 12.06
N ARG A 71 0.17 33.92 10.94
CA ARG A 71 0.24 35.16 10.15
C ARG A 71 -0.50 34.99 8.83
N ALA A 72 -1.52 35.82 8.59
CA ALA A 72 -2.19 35.87 7.29
C ALA A 72 -1.29 36.55 6.26
N ILE A 73 -1.11 35.91 5.10
CA ILE A 73 -0.41 36.49 3.95
C ILE A 73 -1.45 36.75 2.86
N THR A 74 -1.74 38.03 2.59
CA THR A 74 -2.54 38.41 1.42
C THR A 74 -1.61 38.38 0.20
N PRO A 75 -1.88 37.58 -0.84
CA PRO A 75 -1.05 37.59 -2.03
C PRO A 75 -1.22 38.93 -2.76
N SER A 76 -0.17 39.75 -2.76
CA SER A 76 -0.07 40.96 -3.57
C SER A 76 0.22 40.56 -5.02
N CYS A 77 -0.80 40.54 -5.88
CA CYS A 77 -0.59 40.53 -7.33
C CYS A 77 -0.12 41.92 -7.77
N THR A 78 1.14 42.03 -8.19
CA THR A 78 1.70 43.24 -8.77
C THR A 78 1.45 43.27 -10.28
N SER A 79 0.93 44.42 -10.72
CA SER A 79 1.03 45.06 -12.05
C SER A 79 0.52 44.34 -13.31
N SER A 80 -0.49 44.95 -13.93
CA SER A 80 -0.52 45.16 -15.38
C SER A 80 -0.75 46.65 -15.67
N PRO A 81 -0.24 47.19 -16.79
CA PRO A 81 0.04 48.61 -16.95
C PRO A 81 -1.15 49.39 -17.52
N GLU A 82 -1.28 50.65 -17.06
CA GLU A 82 -2.04 51.74 -17.69
C GLU A 82 -1.47 52.10 -19.08
N PRO A 83 -2.24 52.69 -20.02
CA PRO A 83 -2.64 54.12 -19.94
C PRO A 83 -3.94 54.48 -20.73
N PRO A 84 -4.29 55.77 -20.97
CA PRO A 84 -4.04 57.02 -20.24
C PRO A 84 -5.34 57.79 -19.84
N SER A 85 -5.14 58.77 -18.96
CA SER A 85 -6.08 59.80 -18.50
C SER A 85 -6.16 61.03 -19.43
N ASP A 86 -7.24 61.81 -19.23
CA ASP A 86 -7.48 63.25 -19.48
C ASP A 86 -8.62 63.54 -20.50
N ALA A 87 -9.87 63.72 -20.04
CA ALA A 87 -10.52 64.94 -19.49
C ALA A 87 -11.31 65.71 -20.59
N PRO A 88 -12.27 66.63 -20.32
CA PRO A 88 -12.96 67.03 -19.09
C PRO A 88 -14.52 67.08 -19.22
N SER A 89 -15.19 67.42 -18.13
CA SER A 89 -16.64 67.59 -17.97
C SER A 89 -17.15 69.04 -18.18
N GLU A 90 -18.41 69.12 -18.67
CA GLU A 90 -19.41 70.24 -18.70
C GLU A 90 -19.33 71.30 -19.82
N PRO A 91 -20.45 71.96 -20.25
CA PRO A 91 -21.82 71.98 -19.70
C PRO A 91 -22.96 71.67 -20.72
N SER A 92 -24.19 71.50 -20.21
CA SER A 92 -25.44 71.39 -21.02
C SER A 92 -25.93 72.74 -21.54
N PRO A 93 -26.56 72.79 -22.74
CA PRO A 93 -27.93 73.34 -22.81
C PRO A 93 -28.91 72.69 -23.84
N VAL A 94 -30.13 72.43 -23.37
CA VAL A 94 -31.47 72.80 -23.91
C VAL A 94 -31.90 72.42 -25.37
N THR A 95 -32.73 71.34 -25.45
CA THR A 95 -33.98 71.05 -26.26
C THR A 95 -34.02 71.15 -27.81
N PRO A 96 -35.06 70.63 -28.56
CA PRO A 96 -36.28 69.88 -28.19
C PRO A 96 -36.59 68.59 -29.01
N GLU A 97 -37.56 67.82 -28.48
CA GLU A 97 -38.56 66.92 -29.10
C GLU A 97 -38.27 66.16 -30.42
N ARG A 98 -38.46 64.83 -30.36
CA ARG A 98 -39.49 64.13 -31.16
C ARG A 98 -39.56 62.62 -30.88
N GLY A 99 -40.79 62.13 -30.69
CA GLY A 99 -41.21 60.88 -31.30
C GLY A 99 -41.29 59.64 -30.41
N ILE A 100 -42.45 59.46 -29.81
CA ILE A 100 -42.97 58.26 -29.14
C ILE A 100 -42.88 57.04 -30.09
N ARG A 101 -41.73 56.34 -30.13
CA ARG A 101 -41.61 54.98 -30.71
C ARG A 101 -40.61 54.05 -30.01
N LYS A 102 -39.78 54.53 -29.06
CA LYS A 102 -38.77 53.69 -28.37
C LYS A 102 -39.29 52.88 -27.17
N ALA A 103 -40.40 53.28 -26.55
CA ALA A 103 -40.93 52.61 -25.36
C ALA A 103 -41.49 51.20 -25.65
N TRP A 104 -42.11 51.00 -26.82
CA TRP A 104 -42.67 49.70 -27.21
C TRP A 104 -41.59 48.67 -27.59
N LEU A 105 -40.49 49.11 -28.20
CA LEU A 105 -39.34 48.25 -28.49
C LEU A 105 -38.56 47.85 -27.22
N ALA A 106 -38.43 48.77 -26.26
CA ALA A 106 -37.83 48.46 -24.96
C ALA A 106 -38.70 47.46 -24.15
N GLY A 107 -40.03 47.66 -24.15
CA GLY A 107 -40.96 46.76 -23.49
C GLY A 107 -40.98 45.35 -24.11
N ALA A 108 -40.94 45.25 -25.45
CA ALA A 108 -40.89 43.96 -26.14
C ALA A 108 -39.57 43.21 -25.90
N MET A 109 -38.44 43.93 -25.85
CA MET A 109 -37.13 43.34 -25.53
C MET A 109 -37.06 42.83 -24.10
N ILE A 110 -37.64 43.56 -23.14
CA ILE A 110 -37.71 43.12 -21.73
C ILE A 110 -38.62 41.91 -21.59
N ALA A 111 -39.78 41.89 -22.27
CA ALA A 111 -40.68 40.75 -22.26
C ALA A 111 -40.06 39.51 -22.91
N ALA A 112 -39.33 39.68 -24.02
CA ALA A 112 -38.59 38.59 -24.66
C ALA A 112 -37.44 38.09 -23.78
N ALA A 113 -36.70 38.97 -23.12
CA ALA A 113 -35.66 38.59 -22.17
C ALA A 113 -36.23 37.85 -20.96
N LEU A 114 -37.37 38.30 -20.42
CA LEU A 114 -38.06 37.62 -19.32
C LEU A 114 -38.61 36.26 -19.74
N LEU A 115 -39.12 36.12 -20.97
CA LEU A 115 -39.55 34.83 -21.53
C LEU A 115 -38.38 33.88 -21.77
N VAL A 116 -37.22 34.38 -22.22
CA VAL A 116 -36.00 33.59 -22.36
C VAL A 116 -35.48 33.15 -20.99
N VAL A 117 -35.48 34.04 -19.99
CA VAL A 117 -35.11 33.70 -18.61
C VAL A 117 -36.08 32.68 -18.03
N ALA A 118 -37.40 32.88 -18.20
CA ALA A 118 -38.42 31.95 -17.74
C ALA A 118 -38.27 30.57 -18.43
N PHE A 119 -38.04 30.55 -19.74
CA PHE A 119 -37.80 29.34 -20.51
C PHE A 119 -36.50 28.64 -20.08
N LEU A 120 -35.42 29.38 -19.82
CA LEU A 120 -34.17 28.85 -19.29
C LEU A 120 -34.32 28.34 -17.85
N THR A 121 -35.17 28.94 -17.02
CA THR A 121 -35.46 28.44 -15.67
C THR A 121 -36.40 27.23 -15.66
N VAL A 122 -37.28 27.08 -16.65
CA VAL A 122 -38.14 25.90 -16.80
C VAL A 122 -37.37 24.74 -17.45
N MET A 123 -36.46 25.03 -18.39
CA MET A 123 -35.55 24.05 -19.01
C MET A 123 -34.40 23.64 -18.08
N ARG A 124 -34.01 24.50 -17.13
CA ARG A 124 -33.28 24.10 -15.92
C ARG A 124 -34.29 23.48 -14.96
N GLY A 125 -34.75 22.26 -15.26
CA GLY A 125 -35.48 21.43 -14.28
C GLY A 125 -34.74 21.44 -12.93
N PRO A 126 -35.43 21.21 -11.79
CA PRO A 126 -34.86 21.34 -10.45
C PRO A 126 -33.47 20.72 -10.46
N GLY A 127 -32.45 21.59 -10.35
CA GLY A 127 -31.08 21.19 -10.62
C GLY A 127 -30.84 19.93 -9.81
N ALA A 128 -30.57 18.81 -10.50
CA ALA A 128 -30.33 17.55 -9.84
C ALA A 128 -29.34 17.87 -8.72
N VAL A 129 -29.81 17.77 -7.47
CA VAL A 129 -28.95 17.95 -6.31
C VAL A 129 -27.87 16.94 -6.56
N ARG A 130 -26.67 17.40 -6.95
CA ARG A 130 -25.53 16.51 -7.11
C ARG A 130 -25.46 15.81 -5.75
N PRO A 131 -25.68 14.48 -5.69
CA PRO A 131 -25.60 13.79 -4.42
C PRO A 131 -24.26 14.19 -3.80
N ALA A 132 -24.29 14.62 -2.54
CA ALA A 132 -23.08 14.94 -1.82
C ALA A 132 -22.10 13.78 -2.04
N PRO A 133 -20.82 14.05 -2.36
CA PRO A 133 -19.88 12.98 -2.64
C PRO A 133 -19.91 11.99 -1.49
N ALA A 134 -20.07 10.70 -1.80
CA ALA A 134 -20.15 9.66 -0.79
C ALA A 134 -18.89 9.75 0.09
N LEU A 135 -19.08 10.07 1.37
CA LEU A 135 -17.99 10.41 2.27
C LEU A 135 -17.58 9.16 3.03
N ALA A 136 -16.31 8.78 2.93
CA ALA A 136 -15.77 7.69 3.73
C ALA A 136 -15.53 8.15 5.16
N VAL A 137 -16.07 7.42 6.13
CA VAL A 137 -15.94 7.69 7.56
C VAL A 137 -15.31 6.48 8.24
N PRO A 138 -14.42 6.67 9.23
CA PRO A 138 -13.93 5.54 10.02
C PRO A 138 -15.08 4.83 10.73
N LEU A 139 -15.16 3.51 10.53
CA LEU A 139 -16.08 2.61 11.23
C LEU A 139 -15.44 2.06 12.52
N THR A 140 -14.12 1.93 12.51
CA THR A 140 -13.32 1.43 13.63
C THR A 140 -12.01 2.21 13.74
N ALA A 141 -11.33 2.03 14.86
CA ALA A 141 -10.00 2.59 15.15
C ALA A 141 -9.28 1.72 16.21
N TYR A 142 -9.39 0.39 16.10
CA TYR A 142 -8.82 -0.52 17.08
C TYR A 142 -7.31 -0.64 16.89
N PRO A 143 -6.54 -0.97 17.96
CA PRO A 143 -5.11 -1.22 17.81
C PRO A 143 -4.86 -2.47 16.96
N GLY A 144 -3.73 -2.50 16.25
CA GLY A 144 -3.35 -3.63 15.41
C GLY A 144 -3.89 -3.53 13.98
N PHE A 145 -4.27 -4.67 13.42
CA PHE A 145 -4.63 -4.85 12.03
C PHE A 145 -6.05 -5.39 11.86
N GLU A 146 -6.96 -4.52 11.43
CA GLU A 146 -8.30 -4.89 10.97
C GLU A 146 -8.29 -5.13 9.45
N GLN A 147 -8.63 -6.35 9.01
CA GLN A 147 -8.42 -6.81 7.62
C GLN A 147 -9.71 -7.38 7.01
N MET A 148 -9.77 -7.36 5.67
CA MET A 148 -10.72 -8.11 4.85
C MET A 148 -12.19 -8.03 5.30
N PRO A 149 -12.77 -6.81 5.40
CA PRO A 149 -14.15 -6.69 5.83
C PRO A 149 -15.12 -7.28 4.82
N SER A 150 -16.21 -7.87 5.32
CA SER A 150 -17.34 -8.39 4.54
C SER A 150 -18.64 -7.90 5.16
N LEU A 151 -19.46 -7.21 4.37
CA LEU A 151 -20.78 -6.75 4.81
C LEU A 151 -21.81 -7.87 4.73
N SER A 152 -22.73 -7.89 5.70
CA SER A 152 -23.94 -8.68 5.58
C SER A 152 -24.77 -8.24 4.37
N PRO A 153 -25.61 -9.11 3.78
CA PRO A 153 -26.37 -8.79 2.57
C PRO A 153 -27.24 -7.53 2.69
N ASP A 154 -27.77 -7.30 3.90
CA ASP A 154 -28.59 -6.14 4.25
C ASP A 154 -27.79 -4.87 4.62
N GLY A 155 -26.45 -4.99 4.68
CA GLY A 155 -25.51 -3.92 5.03
C GLY A 155 -25.48 -3.53 6.51
N SER A 156 -26.21 -4.22 7.39
CA SER A 156 -26.34 -3.83 8.80
C SER A 156 -25.16 -4.23 9.68
N ARG A 157 -24.39 -5.25 9.27
CA ARG A 157 -23.25 -5.80 10.02
C ARG A 157 -22.03 -5.96 9.12
N VAL A 158 -20.86 -5.94 9.72
CA VAL A 158 -19.59 -6.25 9.07
C VAL A 158 -18.89 -7.38 9.83
N ALA A 159 -18.44 -8.40 9.11
CA ALA A 159 -17.48 -9.37 9.60
C ALA A 159 -16.09 -8.97 9.13
N PHE A 160 -15.07 -9.11 9.96
CA PHE A 160 -13.69 -8.74 9.63
C PHE A 160 -12.70 -9.58 10.43
N SER A 161 -11.49 -9.76 9.91
CA SER A 161 -10.40 -10.40 10.63
C SER A 161 -9.62 -9.35 11.42
N TRP A 162 -9.29 -9.64 12.67
CA TRP A 162 -8.54 -8.73 13.53
C TRP A 162 -7.60 -9.51 14.46
N ASP A 163 -6.36 -9.02 14.60
CA ASP A 163 -5.33 -9.56 15.51
C ASP A 163 -5.61 -9.29 17.01
N GLY A 164 -6.73 -8.62 17.30
CA GLY A 164 -7.24 -8.40 18.63
C GLY A 164 -6.46 -7.35 19.44
N PRO A 165 -6.92 -7.05 20.67
CA PRO A 165 -6.26 -6.06 21.53
C PRO A 165 -4.81 -6.41 21.89
N SER A 166 -4.50 -7.71 21.97
CA SER A 166 -3.18 -8.24 22.29
C SER A 166 -2.25 -8.38 21.07
N GLN A 167 -2.79 -8.24 19.84
CA GLN A 167 -2.05 -8.37 18.58
C GLN A 167 -1.29 -9.70 18.44
N ASP A 168 -1.89 -10.79 18.92
CA ASP A 168 -1.26 -12.11 19.02
C ASP A 168 -1.86 -13.15 18.07
N ASN A 169 -3.15 -13.01 17.73
CA ASN A 169 -3.84 -13.95 16.85
C ASN A 169 -4.97 -13.28 16.08
N TYR A 170 -5.10 -13.63 14.79
CA TYR A 170 -6.22 -13.17 13.96
C TYR A 170 -7.45 -14.04 14.22
N ASP A 171 -8.57 -13.40 14.56
CA ASP A 171 -9.88 -14.06 14.70
C ASP A 171 -10.94 -13.32 13.89
N ILE A 172 -12.08 -13.96 13.66
CA ILE A 172 -13.22 -13.33 13.01
C ILE A 172 -14.04 -12.57 14.05
N TYR A 173 -14.26 -11.28 13.80
CA TYR A 173 -15.13 -10.42 14.60
C TYR A 173 -16.32 -9.97 13.76
N VAL A 174 -17.45 -9.73 14.43
CA VAL A 174 -18.65 -9.15 13.82
C VAL A 174 -19.06 -7.91 14.60
N LYS A 175 -19.29 -6.79 13.91
CA LYS A 175 -19.88 -5.58 14.52
C LYS A 175 -21.02 -5.02 13.68
N LEU A 176 -21.80 -4.13 14.28
CA LEU A 176 -22.75 -3.30 13.52
C LEU A 176 -21.99 -2.39 12.56
N ALA A 177 -22.52 -2.19 11.35
CA ALA A 177 -22.07 -1.15 10.43
C ALA A 177 -22.59 0.22 10.90
N GLY A 178 -22.12 0.62 12.08
CA GLY A 178 -22.55 1.76 12.89
C GLY A 178 -21.92 1.70 14.28
N PRO A 179 -22.46 2.43 15.27
CA PRO A 179 -21.98 2.39 16.64
C PRO A 179 -22.10 1.00 17.27
N GLY A 180 -21.12 0.62 18.10
CA GLY A 180 -21.15 -0.62 18.88
C GLY A 180 -19.82 -1.38 18.84
N GLU A 181 -19.59 -2.13 19.91
CA GLU A 181 -18.41 -2.97 20.11
C GLU A 181 -18.45 -4.22 19.20
N PRO A 182 -17.29 -4.74 18.79
CA PRO A 182 -17.22 -5.96 18.01
C PRO A 182 -17.40 -7.19 18.91
N VAL A 183 -18.08 -8.21 18.39
CA VAL A 183 -18.19 -9.52 19.03
C VAL A 183 -17.20 -10.47 18.36
N ARG A 184 -16.32 -11.07 19.17
CA ARG A 184 -15.40 -12.12 18.70
C ARG A 184 -16.18 -13.40 18.42
N LEU A 185 -16.10 -13.90 17.19
CA LEU A 185 -16.85 -15.05 16.71
C LEU A 185 -16.03 -16.36 16.79
N THR A 186 -14.71 -16.27 16.62
CA THR A 186 -13.78 -17.42 16.66
C THR A 186 -12.71 -17.23 17.73
N THR A 187 -12.12 -18.34 18.20
CA THR A 187 -11.12 -18.33 19.30
C THR A 187 -9.99 -19.33 19.09
N ASN A 188 -9.80 -19.80 17.84
CA ASN A 188 -8.81 -20.81 17.54
C ASN A 188 -7.39 -20.23 17.65
N PRO A 189 -6.39 -20.99 18.14
CA PRO A 189 -5.01 -20.53 18.16
C PRO A 189 -4.36 -20.35 16.78
N ALA A 190 -4.94 -20.92 15.71
CA ALA A 190 -4.57 -20.62 14.33
C ALA A 190 -5.31 -19.36 13.86
N GLY A 191 -4.68 -18.59 12.97
CA GLY A 191 -5.24 -17.33 12.48
C GLY A 191 -6.42 -17.55 11.53
N ASP A 192 -7.52 -16.86 11.77
CA ASP A 192 -8.73 -16.85 10.94
C ASP A 192 -8.82 -15.58 10.09
N ASP A 193 -9.05 -15.74 8.79
CA ASP A 193 -8.98 -14.66 7.81
C ASP A 193 -10.01 -14.82 6.66
N SER A 194 -10.12 -13.83 5.77
CA SER A 194 -11.06 -13.82 4.64
C SER A 194 -12.52 -14.13 5.00
N PRO A 195 -13.13 -13.45 6.00
CA PRO A 195 -14.54 -13.69 6.30
C PRO A 195 -15.42 -13.28 5.11
N ALA A 196 -16.44 -14.08 4.82
CA ALA A 196 -17.41 -13.83 3.76
C ALA A 196 -18.82 -14.19 4.23
N TRP A 197 -19.74 -13.22 4.19
CA TRP A 197 -21.16 -13.45 4.51
C TRP A 197 -21.89 -14.23 3.43
N SER A 198 -22.72 -15.20 3.85
CA SER A 198 -23.61 -15.90 2.94
C SER A 198 -24.67 -14.96 2.36
N PRO A 199 -25.19 -15.22 1.13
CA PRO A 199 -26.18 -14.34 0.49
C PRO A 199 -27.49 -14.20 1.27
N ASP A 200 -27.82 -15.21 2.08
CA ASP A 200 -28.99 -15.23 2.97
C ASP A 200 -28.72 -14.66 4.37
N GLY A 201 -27.47 -14.28 4.67
CA GLY A 201 -27.06 -13.71 5.95
C GLY A 201 -27.06 -14.70 7.13
N ARG A 202 -27.20 -16.01 6.90
CA ARG A 202 -27.25 -17.02 7.97
C ARG A 202 -25.86 -17.51 8.41
N PHE A 203 -24.86 -17.43 7.54
CA PHE A 203 -23.54 -17.99 7.76
C PHE A 203 -22.44 -17.00 7.42
N ILE A 204 -21.28 -17.22 8.04
CA ILE A 204 -20.01 -16.60 7.66
C ILE A 204 -19.07 -17.75 7.31
N ALA A 205 -18.43 -17.66 6.15
CA ALA A 205 -17.33 -18.55 5.78
C ALA A 205 -16.01 -17.82 5.99
N PHE A 206 -14.94 -18.54 6.32
CA PHE A 206 -13.61 -17.97 6.51
C PHE A 206 -12.52 -19.03 6.25
N LEU A 207 -11.27 -18.58 6.17
CA LEU A 207 -10.08 -19.42 6.03
C LEU A 207 -9.29 -19.44 7.34
N ARG A 208 -9.00 -20.63 7.86
CA ARG A 208 -8.14 -20.82 9.03
C ARG A 208 -6.74 -21.27 8.61
N VAL A 209 -5.71 -20.53 8.99
CA VAL A 209 -4.32 -20.71 8.54
C VAL A 209 -3.41 -20.99 9.74
N ALA A 210 -2.87 -22.20 9.83
CA ALA A 210 -1.99 -22.59 10.93
C ALA A 210 -0.58 -21.96 10.85
N SER A 211 -0.10 -21.69 9.64
CA SER A 211 1.18 -21.00 9.39
C SER A 211 1.12 -20.30 8.05
N PRO A 212 1.79 -19.14 7.88
CA PRO A 212 2.05 -18.58 6.56
C PRO A 212 2.58 -19.68 5.61
N TYR A 213 2.06 -19.71 4.38
CA TYR A 213 2.40 -20.69 3.33
C TYR A 213 1.90 -22.13 3.55
N ALA A 214 1.17 -22.41 4.63
CA ALA A 214 0.58 -23.73 4.87
C ALA A 214 -0.80 -23.89 4.22
N ALA A 215 -1.38 -25.09 4.36
CA ALA A 215 -2.78 -25.32 4.07
C ALA A 215 -3.67 -24.44 4.95
N ALA A 216 -4.82 -24.06 4.41
CA ALA A 216 -5.86 -23.30 5.06
C ALA A 216 -7.17 -24.10 5.06
N ASP A 217 -7.81 -24.22 6.21
CA ASP A 217 -9.13 -24.86 6.28
C ASP A 217 -10.22 -23.85 5.91
N LEU A 218 -11.09 -24.22 4.97
CA LEU A 218 -12.29 -23.48 4.64
C LEU A 218 -13.40 -23.90 5.60
N ILE A 219 -13.85 -22.95 6.42
CA ILE A 219 -14.78 -23.20 7.52
C ILE A 219 -16.03 -22.34 7.34
N VAL A 220 -17.17 -22.89 7.73
CA VAL A 220 -18.45 -22.18 7.82
C VAL A 220 -18.94 -22.19 9.27
N ILE A 221 -19.40 -21.04 9.75
CA ILE A 221 -19.98 -20.85 11.08
C ILE A 221 -21.33 -20.11 10.97
N PRO A 222 -22.33 -20.39 11.81
CA PRO A 222 -23.53 -19.57 11.88
C PRO A 222 -23.18 -18.11 12.21
N ALA A 223 -23.84 -17.16 11.56
CA ALA A 223 -23.53 -15.74 11.69
C ALA A 223 -23.77 -15.14 13.10
N HIS A 224 -24.43 -15.88 13.99
CA HIS A 224 -24.64 -15.52 15.39
C HIS A 224 -23.70 -16.28 16.36
N GLY A 225 -22.74 -17.03 15.82
CA GLY A 225 -21.85 -17.92 16.57
C GLY A 225 -22.41 -19.33 16.68
N GLY A 226 -21.58 -20.25 17.16
CA GLY A 226 -21.96 -21.65 17.36
C GLY A 226 -20.90 -22.62 16.83
N ALA A 227 -21.35 -23.81 16.42
CA ALA A 227 -20.46 -24.85 15.94
C ALA A 227 -19.85 -24.49 14.57
N GLU A 228 -18.53 -24.59 14.49
CA GLU A 228 -17.77 -24.48 13.25
C GLU A 228 -17.85 -25.78 12.45
N LYS A 229 -17.93 -25.67 11.12
CA LYS A 229 -17.89 -26.81 10.21
C LYS A 229 -16.81 -26.60 9.15
N THR A 230 -15.76 -27.42 9.17
CA THR A 230 -14.77 -27.48 8.10
C THR A 230 -15.40 -28.13 6.86
N ILE A 231 -15.30 -27.44 5.72
CA ILE A 231 -15.91 -27.85 4.45
C ILE A 231 -14.85 -28.40 3.48
N ALA A 232 -13.65 -27.82 3.49
CA ALA A 232 -12.54 -28.25 2.65
C ALA A 232 -11.19 -27.75 3.21
N THR A 233 -10.10 -28.29 2.69
CA THR A 233 -8.74 -27.75 2.92
C THR A 233 -8.19 -27.20 1.61
N ILE A 234 -7.71 -25.98 1.64
CA ILE A 234 -7.22 -25.21 0.50
C ILE A 234 -5.74 -24.91 0.68
N PHE A 235 -5.00 -24.87 -0.42
CA PHE A 235 -3.59 -24.50 -0.47
C PHE A 235 -3.51 -23.12 -1.14
N PRO A 236 -3.59 -22.03 -0.34
CA PRO A 236 -3.52 -20.68 -0.87
C PRO A 236 -2.18 -20.42 -1.58
N PRO A 237 -2.11 -19.40 -2.45
CA PRO A 237 -0.86 -19.01 -3.09
C PRO A 237 0.23 -18.67 -2.07
N PRO A 238 1.51 -18.99 -2.35
CA PRO A 238 2.61 -18.73 -1.43
C PRO A 238 3.00 -17.24 -1.47
N ILE A 239 2.16 -16.39 -0.87
CA ILE A 239 2.39 -14.94 -0.80
C ILE A 239 3.01 -14.60 0.55
N PRO A 240 4.09 -13.78 0.61
CA PRO A 240 4.63 -13.31 1.88
C PRO A 240 3.62 -12.50 2.69
N SER A 241 3.50 -12.83 3.97
CA SER A 241 2.62 -12.13 4.93
C SER A 241 2.90 -10.63 5.04
N SER A 242 4.13 -10.21 4.73
CA SER A 242 4.56 -8.80 4.68
C SER A 242 3.93 -7.99 3.53
N VAL A 243 3.36 -8.66 2.51
CA VAL A 243 2.79 -8.05 1.29
C VAL A 243 1.25 -7.99 1.30
N ARG A 244 0.62 -8.19 2.48
CA ARG A 244 -0.75 -7.75 2.85
C ARG A 244 -1.93 -8.62 2.28
N PRO A 245 -3.14 -8.52 2.88
CA PRO A 245 -4.15 -9.58 2.96
C PRO A 245 -4.96 -9.74 1.66
N LEU A 246 -5.14 -10.97 1.19
CA LEU A 246 -6.06 -11.32 0.11
C LEU A 246 -7.49 -11.59 0.63
N SER A 247 -8.49 -10.77 0.26
CA SER A 247 -9.91 -11.18 0.39
C SER A 247 -10.17 -12.36 -0.56
N ASN A 248 -9.82 -13.59 -0.17
CA ASN A 248 -9.63 -14.72 -1.08
C ASN A 248 -10.84 -15.68 -1.12
N LEU A 249 -11.97 -15.24 -0.58
CA LEU A 249 -13.19 -16.02 -0.43
C LEU A 249 -14.40 -15.15 -0.72
N SER A 250 -15.34 -15.68 -1.50
CA SER A 250 -16.67 -15.08 -1.66
C SER A 250 -17.75 -16.14 -1.83
N TRP A 251 -18.99 -15.75 -1.56
CA TRP A 251 -20.15 -16.55 -1.86
C TRP A 251 -20.68 -16.24 -3.25
N THR A 252 -21.18 -17.28 -3.92
CA THR A 252 -21.99 -17.12 -5.13
C THR A 252 -23.46 -16.86 -4.76
N PRO A 253 -24.27 -16.21 -5.62
CA PRO A 253 -25.68 -15.96 -5.33
C PRO A 253 -26.51 -17.22 -5.06
N ASP A 254 -26.13 -18.35 -5.66
CA ASP A 254 -26.75 -19.67 -5.46
C ASP A 254 -26.19 -20.44 -4.24
N GLY A 255 -25.30 -19.83 -3.46
CA GLY A 255 -24.86 -20.34 -2.17
C GLY A 255 -23.62 -21.25 -2.20
N TRP A 256 -22.86 -21.30 -3.30
CA TRP A 256 -21.54 -21.95 -3.32
C TRP A 256 -20.45 -21.01 -2.79
N LEU A 257 -19.29 -21.58 -2.45
CA LEU A 257 -18.10 -20.84 -2.04
C LEU A 257 -17.07 -20.80 -3.18
N ALA A 258 -16.66 -19.60 -3.58
CA ALA A 258 -15.57 -19.36 -4.51
C ALA A 258 -14.28 -19.01 -3.75
N VAL A 259 -13.20 -19.76 -3.98
CA VAL A 259 -11.92 -19.60 -3.27
C VAL A 259 -10.73 -19.71 -4.23
N GLY A 260 -9.72 -18.86 -4.07
CA GLY A 260 -8.47 -18.94 -4.82
C GLY A 260 -7.46 -19.89 -4.18
N GLY A 261 -6.79 -20.73 -4.98
CA GLY A 261 -5.76 -21.66 -4.49
C GLY A 261 -5.81 -23.00 -5.20
N ALA A 262 -5.39 -24.06 -4.49
CA ALA A 262 -5.53 -25.44 -4.92
C ALA A 262 -6.21 -26.28 -3.83
N THR A 263 -6.81 -27.42 -4.18
CA THR A 263 -7.43 -28.36 -3.22
C THR A 263 -6.47 -29.50 -2.81
N SER A 264 -5.23 -29.46 -3.30
CA SER A 264 -4.15 -30.37 -2.90
C SER A 264 -2.79 -29.65 -2.96
N PRO A 265 -1.76 -30.12 -2.23
CA PRO A 265 -0.48 -29.41 -2.11
C PRO A 265 0.22 -29.11 -3.44
N ASN A 266 0.17 -30.09 -4.36
CA ASN A 266 0.75 -30.02 -5.70
C ASN A 266 -0.32 -29.86 -6.78
N GLY A 267 -1.55 -29.51 -6.37
CA GLY A 267 -2.68 -29.36 -7.26
C GLY A 267 -2.58 -28.10 -8.12
N ALA A 268 -3.33 -28.11 -9.21
CA ALA A 268 -3.40 -26.96 -10.09
C ALA A 268 -4.09 -25.77 -9.40
N ARG A 269 -3.47 -24.59 -9.48
CA ARG A 269 -3.90 -23.36 -8.81
C ARG A 269 -4.88 -22.58 -9.68
N GLY A 270 -5.95 -22.07 -9.07
CA GLY A 270 -6.96 -21.24 -9.73
C GLY A 270 -8.09 -20.90 -8.79
N ILE A 271 -9.23 -20.48 -9.33
CA ILE A 271 -10.47 -20.32 -8.58
C ILE A 271 -11.21 -21.65 -8.52
N TRP A 272 -11.59 -22.07 -7.32
CA TRP A 272 -12.37 -23.26 -7.04
C TRP A 272 -13.76 -22.89 -6.52
N LEU A 273 -14.77 -23.63 -6.97
CA LEU A 273 -16.11 -23.63 -6.39
C LEU A 273 -16.31 -24.87 -5.53
N ILE A 274 -16.81 -24.66 -4.32
CA ILE A 274 -17.03 -25.70 -3.31
C ILE A 274 -18.45 -25.55 -2.76
N SER A 275 -19.19 -26.65 -2.71
CA SER A 275 -20.53 -26.66 -2.11
C SER A 275 -20.44 -26.48 -0.59
N VAL A 276 -21.46 -25.88 0.04
CA VAL A 276 -21.48 -25.61 1.50
C VAL A 276 -21.37 -26.87 2.34
N ASP A 277 -21.76 -28.01 1.81
CA ASP A 277 -21.63 -29.31 2.47
C ASP A 277 -20.26 -29.98 2.25
N GLY A 278 -19.45 -29.45 1.32
CA GLY A 278 -18.13 -29.96 0.93
C GLY A 278 -18.18 -31.14 -0.03
N SER A 279 -19.37 -31.61 -0.41
CA SER A 279 -19.55 -32.83 -1.21
C SER A 279 -19.15 -32.66 -2.67
N GLN A 280 -19.15 -31.43 -3.19
CA GLN A 280 -18.82 -31.12 -4.57
C GLN A 280 -17.78 -30.02 -4.66
N GLN A 281 -16.76 -30.26 -5.47
CA GLN A 281 -15.68 -29.30 -5.75
C GLN A 281 -15.41 -29.28 -7.25
N ARG A 282 -15.28 -28.08 -7.83
CA ARG A 282 -14.88 -27.91 -9.22
C ARG A 282 -13.96 -26.71 -9.38
N ARG A 283 -13.05 -26.78 -10.33
CA ARG A 283 -12.17 -25.68 -10.69
C ARG A 283 -12.78 -24.86 -11.82
N LEU A 284 -12.71 -23.53 -11.70
CA LEU A 284 -13.23 -22.59 -12.70
C LEU A 284 -12.15 -21.95 -13.56
N THR A 285 -10.93 -21.80 -13.05
CA THR A 285 -9.88 -21.11 -13.79
C THR A 285 -8.56 -21.84 -13.77
N ASP A 286 -7.80 -21.63 -14.84
CA ASP A 286 -6.42 -22.02 -15.00
C ASP A 286 -5.53 -20.77 -15.02
N ALA A 287 -4.57 -20.70 -14.08
CA ALA A 287 -3.52 -19.68 -14.13
C ALA A 287 -2.53 -20.07 -15.26
N PRO A 288 -2.34 -19.22 -16.29
CA PRO A 288 -1.72 -19.63 -17.56
C PRO A 288 -0.17 -19.69 -17.54
N GLY A 289 0.49 -19.58 -16.37
CA GLY A 289 1.95 -19.50 -16.32
C GLY A 289 2.56 -19.90 -14.98
N VAL A 290 3.85 -20.22 -15.00
CA VAL A 290 4.65 -20.58 -13.81
C VAL A 290 4.68 -19.40 -12.84
N GLY A 291 4.35 -19.65 -11.56
CA GLY A 291 4.31 -18.62 -10.52
C GLY A 291 3.06 -17.72 -10.54
N GLN A 292 2.22 -17.80 -11.58
CA GLN A 292 0.95 -17.09 -11.63
C GLN A 292 -0.12 -17.82 -10.81
N HIS A 293 -1.04 -17.07 -10.22
CA HIS A 293 -2.16 -17.62 -9.50
C HIS A 293 -3.37 -16.68 -9.54
N ASP A 294 -4.56 -17.28 -9.49
CA ASP A 294 -5.82 -16.56 -9.41
C ASP A 294 -6.31 -16.55 -7.97
N HIS A 295 -6.75 -15.40 -7.48
CA HIS A 295 -7.24 -15.20 -6.12
C HIS A 295 -8.33 -14.12 -6.08
N SER A 296 -8.90 -13.90 -4.90
CA SER A 296 -9.93 -12.89 -4.66
C SER A 296 -11.11 -12.93 -5.63
N PRO A 297 -11.77 -14.10 -5.77
CA PRO A 297 -12.92 -14.23 -6.64
C PRO A 297 -14.12 -13.43 -6.12
N VAL A 298 -14.88 -12.80 -7.01
CA VAL A 298 -16.21 -12.24 -6.74
C VAL A 298 -17.15 -12.53 -7.90
N VAL A 299 -18.29 -13.14 -7.60
CA VAL A 299 -19.33 -13.43 -8.59
C VAL A 299 -20.33 -12.26 -8.64
N SER A 300 -20.76 -11.90 -9.85
CA SER A 300 -21.75 -10.84 -10.04
C SER A 300 -23.08 -11.19 -9.35
N PRO A 301 -23.87 -10.18 -8.93
CA PRO A 301 -25.16 -10.42 -8.26
C PRO A 301 -26.13 -11.30 -9.07
N ASP A 302 -26.05 -11.26 -10.40
CA ASP A 302 -26.86 -12.08 -11.31
C ASP A 302 -26.30 -13.50 -11.56
N GLY A 303 -25.14 -13.83 -11.00
CA GLY A 303 -24.47 -15.12 -11.15
C GLY A 303 -23.81 -15.36 -12.51
N ARG A 304 -23.78 -14.37 -13.41
CA ARG A 304 -23.35 -14.55 -14.81
C ARG A 304 -21.91 -14.19 -15.09
N HIS A 305 -21.20 -13.58 -14.14
CA HIS A 305 -19.81 -13.18 -14.32
C HIS A 305 -19.00 -13.49 -13.06
N LEU A 306 -17.78 -13.98 -13.26
CA LEU A 306 -16.77 -14.09 -12.23
C LEU A 306 -15.69 -13.04 -12.50
N ALA A 307 -15.44 -12.16 -11.54
CA ALA A 307 -14.23 -11.35 -11.50
C ALA A 307 -13.24 -11.95 -10.51
N PHE A 308 -11.95 -11.85 -10.79
CA PHE A 308 -10.88 -12.29 -9.89
C PHE A 308 -9.59 -11.53 -10.18
N LEU A 309 -8.65 -11.63 -9.27
CA LEU A 309 -7.32 -11.06 -9.40
C LEU A 309 -6.33 -12.14 -9.84
N ARG A 310 -5.54 -11.84 -10.88
CA ARG A 310 -4.47 -12.70 -11.35
C ARG A 310 -3.14 -12.07 -10.99
N ALA A 311 -2.42 -12.68 -10.06
CA ALA A 311 -1.08 -12.28 -9.67
C ALA A 311 -0.05 -12.84 -10.66
N ARG A 312 0.90 -11.98 -11.06
CA ARG A 312 1.96 -12.32 -12.04
C ARG A 312 3.38 -12.04 -11.54
N GLY A 313 3.49 -11.50 -10.34
CA GLY A 313 4.74 -11.14 -9.69
C GLY A 313 4.45 -10.27 -8.48
N VAL A 314 5.50 -9.88 -7.76
CA VAL A 314 5.35 -8.99 -6.60
C VAL A 314 4.78 -7.65 -7.07
N GLY A 315 3.66 -7.24 -6.46
CA GLY A 315 2.99 -5.99 -6.78
C GLY A 315 2.33 -5.94 -8.16
N ARG A 316 2.20 -7.06 -8.89
CA ARG A 316 1.60 -7.10 -10.24
C ARG A 316 0.35 -7.96 -10.27
N HIS A 317 -0.79 -7.29 -10.43
CA HIS A 317 -2.09 -7.94 -10.50
C HIS A 317 -2.90 -7.42 -11.68
N ALA A 318 -3.57 -8.34 -12.37
CA ALA A 318 -4.59 -8.01 -13.35
C ALA A 318 -5.98 -8.34 -12.78
N LEU A 319 -6.92 -7.41 -12.90
CA LEU A 319 -8.34 -7.70 -12.71
C LEU A 319 -8.87 -8.39 -13.97
N VAL A 320 -9.36 -9.61 -13.82
CA VAL A 320 -9.82 -10.46 -14.92
C VAL A 320 -11.30 -10.79 -14.73
N LEU A 321 -12.05 -10.77 -15.83
CA LEU A 321 -13.47 -11.10 -15.89
C LEU A 321 -13.71 -12.32 -16.77
N VAL A 322 -14.51 -13.26 -16.30
CA VAL A 322 -14.92 -14.47 -17.01
C VAL A 322 -16.45 -14.57 -17.03
N PRO A 323 -17.08 -14.68 -18.21
CA PRO A 323 -18.50 -15.02 -18.32
C PRO A 323 -18.77 -16.43 -17.77
N LEU A 324 -19.89 -16.59 -17.07
CA LEU A 324 -20.38 -17.86 -16.55
C LEU A 324 -21.65 -18.31 -17.29
N THR A 325 -21.86 -19.62 -17.40
CA THR A 325 -23.17 -20.21 -17.76
C THR A 325 -24.12 -20.16 -16.56
N SER A 326 -25.39 -20.50 -16.79
CA SER A 326 -26.38 -20.68 -15.71
C SER A 326 -26.01 -21.78 -14.70
N GLY A 327 -25.07 -22.67 -15.03
CA GLY A 327 -24.53 -23.69 -14.13
C GLY A 327 -23.04 -23.44 -13.89
N PRO A 328 -22.63 -22.71 -12.84
CA PRO A 328 -21.50 -21.77 -12.77
C PRO A 328 -20.18 -22.19 -13.43
N ALA A 329 -20.19 -22.38 -14.75
CA ALA A 329 -19.06 -22.86 -15.54
C ALA A 329 -18.64 -21.74 -16.49
N PRO A 330 -17.34 -21.57 -16.76
CA PRO A 330 -16.88 -20.57 -17.72
C PRO A 330 -17.54 -20.77 -19.09
N SER A 331 -18.11 -19.72 -19.66
CA SER A 331 -18.81 -19.75 -20.95
C SER A 331 -18.09 -18.99 -22.06
N GLY A 332 -16.95 -18.36 -21.76
CA GLY A 332 -16.17 -17.58 -22.72
C GLY A 332 -14.73 -17.30 -22.28
N THR A 333 -14.01 -16.54 -23.10
CA THR A 333 -12.59 -16.23 -22.86
C THR A 333 -12.43 -15.20 -21.72
N PRO A 334 -11.49 -15.41 -20.79
CA PRO A 334 -11.16 -14.41 -19.78
C PRO A 334 -10.73 -13.09 -20.41
N ARG A 335 -11.29 -11.98 -19.91
CA ARG A 335 -10.97 -10.62 -20.36
C ARG A 335 -10.33 -9.83 -19.22
N GLN A 336 -9.14 -9.29 -19.46
CA GLN A 336 -8.45 -8.40 -18.53
C GLN A 336 -9.06 -6.99 -18.59
N LEU A 337 -9.32 -6.39 -17.43
CA LEU A 337 -9.96 -5.08 -17.29
C LEU A 337 -8.98 -3.96 -16.87
N THR A 338 -7.85 -4.30 -16.26
CA THR A 338 -6.83 -3.35 -15.81
C THR A 338 -5.50 -3.58 -16.52
N ALA A 339 -4.62 -2.58 -16.52
CA ALA A 339 -3.22 -2.80 -16.84
C ALA A 339 -2.55 -3.71 -15.77
N ASP A 340 -1.41 -4.29 -16.13
CA ASP A 340 -0.65 -5.27 -15.33
C ASP A 340 0.64 -4.64 -14.77
N ASP A 341 0.50 -3.42 -14.27
CA ASP A 341 1.56 -2.48 -13.85
C ASP A 341 1.46 -2.06 -12.37
N HIS A 342 0.37 -2.44 -11.69
CA HIS A 342 0.11 -2.11 -10.29
C HIS A 342 -0.44 -3.30 -9.50
N GLY A 343 -0.43 -3.18 -8.17
CA GLY A 343 -1.08 -4.11 -7.26
C GLY A 343 -2.57 -3.84 -7.18
N VAL A 344 -3.38 -4.90 -7.01
CA VAL A 344 -4.81 -4.80 -6.75
C VAL A 344 -5.11 -5.58 -5.46
N PHE A 345 -5.78 -4.96 -4.50
CA PHE A 345 -5.84 -5.44 -3.11
C PHE A 345 -7.26 -5.76 -2.59
N GLY A 346 -8.24 -5.77 -3.49
CA GLY A 346 -9.63 -6.05 -3.17
C GLY A 346 -10.54 -5.66 -4.34
N VAL A 347 -11.65 -6.38 -4.50
CA VAL A 347 -12.61 -6.17 -5.57
C VAL A 347 -14.01 -6.51 -5.08
N ALA A 348 -15.02 -5.75 -5.50
CA ALA A 348 -16.43 -6.01 -5.23
C ALA A 348 -17.30 -5.53 -6.39
N TRP A 349 -18.42 -6.20 -6.63
CA TRP A 349 -19.44 -5.75 -7.57
C TRP A 349 -20.31 -4.66 -6.94
N THR A 350 -20.72 -3.68 -7.74
CA THR A 350 -21.86 -2.83 -7.38
C THR A 350 -23.13 -3.67 -7.25
N PRO A 351 -24.11 -3.25 -6.42
CA PRO A 351 -25.32 -4.04 -6.18
C PRO A 351 -26.15 -4.31 -7.45
N ASP A 352 -26.07 -3.40 -8.43
CA ASP A 352 -26.73 -3.53 -9.73
C ASP A 352 -25.96 -4.42 -10.73
N GLY A 353 -24.77 -4.89 -10.36
CA GLY A 353 -23.90 -5.74 -11.18
C GLY A 353 -23.30 -5.03 -12.40
N ARG A 354 -23.34 -3.69 -12.47
CA ARG A 354 -22.87 -2.94 -13.65
C ARG A 354 -21.40 -2.55 -13.58
N GLU A 355 -20.86 -2.35 -12.39
CA GLU A 355 -19.48 -1.88 -12.19
C GLU A 355 -18.74 -2.77 -11.17
N LEU A 356 -17.42 -2.79 -11.30
CA LEU A 356 -16.52 -3.36 -10.32
C LEU A 356 -15.79 -2.23 -9.61
N VAL A 357 -15.80 -2.26 -8.28
CA VAL A 357 -15.01 -1.38 -7.43
C VAL A 357 -13.83 -2.16 -6.91
N PHE A 358 -12.63 -1.61 -7.00
CA PHE A 358 -11.40 -2.26 -6.57
C PHE A 358 -10.43 -1.24 -6.00
N SER A 359 -9.43 -1.71 -5.25
CA SER A 359 -8.32 -0.88 -4.77
C SER A 359 -7.05 -1.22 -5.53
N ALA A 360 -6.37 -0.22 -6.09
CA ALA A 360 -5.12 -0.40 -6.82
C ALA A 360 -4.04 0.61 -6.41
N GLY A 361 -2.77 0.20 -6.46
CA GLY A 361 -1.61 1.03 -6.13
C GLY A 361 -0.28 0.31 -6.29
N GLY A 362 0.83 1.02 -6.06
CA GLY A 362 2.17 0.44 -6.11
C GLY A 362 2.42 -0.60 -5.00
N HIS A 363 3.41 -1.47 -5.19
CA HIS A 363 3.92 -2.34 -4.13
C HIS A 363 4.35 -1.50 -2.92
N LEU A 364 3.83 -1.83 -1.73
CA LEU A 364 3.98 -1.06 -0.47
C LEU A 364 3.55 0.43 -0.53
N GLY A 365 3.15 0.94 -1.69
CA GLY A 365 2.79 2.32 -1.93
C GLY A 365 1.34 2.64 -1.57
N LEU A 366 0.91 3.84 -1.98
CA LEU A 366 -0.44 4.31 -1.76
C LEU A 366 -1.40 3.62 -2.74
N SER A 367 -2.32 2.83 -2.19
CA SER A 367 -3.47 2.33 -2.94
C SER A 367 -4.61 3.34 -2.92
N ARG A 368 -5.44 3.30 -3.97
CA ARG A 368 -6.64 4.12 -4.13
C ARG A 368 -7.79 3.27 -4.65
N THR A 369 -9.00 3.58 -4.21
CA THR A 369 -10.19 2.96 -4.79
C THR A 369 -10.51 3.53 -6.15
N ALA A 370 -10.81 2.64 -7.09
CA ALA A 370 -11.26 2.95 -8.43
C ALA A 370 -12.46 2.08 -8.78
N LYS A 371 -13.19 2.48 -9.81
CA LYS A 371 -14.23 1.67 -10.41
C LYS A 371 -14.03 1.52 -11.91
N VAL A 372 -14.57 0.43 -12.45
CA VAL A 372 -14.55 0.12 -13.87
C VAL A 372 -15.87 -0.51 -14.29
N SER A 373 -16.42 -0.07 -15.42
CA SER A 373 -17.60 -0.70 -16.01
C SER A 373 -17.13 -1.81 -16.98
N PRO A 374 -17.26 -3.09 -16.62
CA PRO A 374 -16.84 -4.18 -17.50
C PRO A 374 -17.65 -4.22 -18.81
N VAL A 375 -18.94 -3.88 -18.81
CA VAL A 375 -19.83 -4.09 -19.96
C VAL A 375 -19.83 -2.87 -20.91
N SER A 376 -18.65 -2.38 -21.31
CA SER A 376 -18.55 -1.42 -22.41
C SER A 376 -18.60 -2.13 -23.76
N GLN A 377 -19.45 -1.66 -24.69
CA GLN A 377 -19.55 -2.16 -26.07
C GLN A 377 -18.40 -1.70 -26.99
N SER A 378 -17.41 -0.96 -26.46
CA SER A 378 -16.30 -0.46 -27.25
C SER A 378 -15.14 -1.45 -27.32
N SER A 379 -14.40 -1.46 -28.43
CA SER A 379 -13.12 -2.17 -28.59
C SER A 379 -11.96 -1.56 -27.79
N GLN A 380 -12.17 -0.44 -27.09
CA GLN A 380 -11.18 0.20 -26.23
C GLN A 380 -11.20 -0.40 -24.81
N PRO A 381 -10.04 -0.45 -24.12
CA PRO A 381 -9.98 -0.89 -22.73
C PRO A 381 -10.89 0.00 -21.86
N PRO A 382 -11.57 -0.59 -20.85
CA PRO A 382 -12.51 0.16 -20.04
C PRO A 382 -11.76 1.24 -19.24
N ARG A 383 -12.31 2.45 -19.21
CA ARG A 383 -11.70 3.58 -18.50
C ARG A 383 -11.86 3.38 -16.99
N LEU A 384 -10.75 3.52 -16.27
CA LEU A 384 -10.76 3.51 -14.80
C LEU A 384 -11.18 4.89 -14.27
N GLU A 385 -12.11 4.90 -13.32
CA GLU A 385 -12.55 6.11 -12.62
C GLU A 385 -12.09 6.04 -11.16
N LEU A 386 -11.26 6.99 -10.74
CA LEU A 386 -10.84 7.10 -9.34
C LEU A 386 -12.00 7.61 -8.49
N LEU A 387 -12.24 6.95 -7.36
CA LEU A 387 -13.21 7.40 -6.38
C LEU A 387 -12.60 8.48 -5.48
N PRO A 388 -13.41 9.41 -4.92
CA PRO A 388 -12.92 10.53 -4.11
C PRO A 388 -12.52 10.12 -2.67
N PHE A 389 -12.41 8.82 -2.40
CA PHE A 389 -12.05 8.23 -1.12
C PHE A 389 -11.18 6.99 -1.32
N GLY A 390 -10.87 6.26 -0.26
CA GLY A 390 -10.17 4.98 -0.34
C GLY A 390 -8.66 5.09 -0.52
N GLU A 391 -8.05 6.17 -0.04
CA GLU A 391 -6.60 6.21 0.13
C GLU A 391 -6.16 5.12 1.09
N GLN A 392 -5.09 4.39 0.74
CA GLN A 392 -4.59 3.21 1.47
C GLN A 392 -5.64 2.09 1.62
N ALA A 393 -6.67 2.09 0.77
CA ALA A 393 -7.68 1.04 0.80
C ALA A 393 -7.09 -0.31 0.45
N THR A 394 -7.53 -1.31 1.17
CA THR A 394 -7.37 -2.75 0.92
C THR A 394 -8.75 -3.38 1.14
N GLY A 395 -8.93 -4.66 0.83
CA GLY A 395 -10.11 -5.47 1.17
C GLY A 395 -11.45 -4.73 1.10
N ILE A 396 -12.16 -4.82 -0.03
CA ILE A 396 -13.41 -4.07 -0.27
C ILE A 396 -14.60 -5.03 -0.20
N SER A 397 -15.69 -4.59 0.42
CA SER A 397 -16.98 -5.27 0.36
C SER A 397 -18.12 -4.27 0.16
N ILE A 398 -19.09 -4.66 -0.67
CA ILE A 398 -20.29 -3.87 -0.95
C ILE A 398 -21.51 -4.74 -0.65
N SER A 399 -22.44 -4.20 0.13
CA SER A 399 -23.72 -4.86 0.45
C SER A 399 -24.75 -4.66 -0.65
N GLY A 400 -25.77 -5.53 -0.70
CA GLY A 400 -26.88 -5.41 -1.66
C GLY A 400 -27.70 -4.12 -1.53
N ARG A 401 -27.54 -3.36 -0.44
CA ARG A 401 -28.18 -2.06 -0.21
C ARG A 401 -27.28 -0.85 -0.52
N GLY A 402 -26.08 -1.06 -1.08
CA GLY A 402 -25.19 0.03 -1.47
C GLY A 402 -24.44 0.67 -0.30
N ARG A 403 -24.16 -0.06 0.78
CA ARG A 403 -23.07 0.31 1.71
C ARG A 403 -21.78 -0.33 1.23
N LEU A 404 -20.69 0.43 1.28
CA LEU A 404 -19.34 -0.04 0.99
C LEU A 404 -18.49 0.05 2.25
N VAL A 405 -17.72 -0.99 2.53
CA VAL A 405 -16.69 -1.01 3.57
C VAL A 405 -15.34 -1.37 2.95
N TYR A 406 -14.27 -0.76 3.46
CA TYR A 406 -12.91 -1.14 3.11
C TYR A 406 -11.99 -1.03 4.32
N ALA A 407 -10.87 -1.77 4.30
CA ALA A 407 -9.81 -1.60 5.30
C ALA A 407 -8.81 -0.55 4.82
N ALA A 408 -8.59 0.52 5.58
CA ALA A 408 -7.54 1.50 5.35
C ALA A 408 -6.30 1.09 6.13
N ARG A 409 -5.19 0.84 5.43
CA ARG A 409 -4.04 0.16 6.03
C ARG A 409 -2.77 1.01 5.89
N SER A 410 -2.33 1.58 7.00
CA SER A 410 -1.17 2.46 7.08
C SER A 410 0.09 1.73 7.58
N ARG A 411 1.26 2.26 7.23
CA ARG A 411 2.56 1.87 7.78
C ARG A 411 3.48 3.07 7.64
N ASP A 412 4.26 3.28 8.69
CA ASP A 412 5.32 4.27 8.74
C ASP A 412 6.61 3.56 9.14
N THR A 413 7.64 3.75 8.34
CA THR A 413 8.98 3.21 8.64
C THR A 413 10.00 4.33 8.58
N ALA A 414 11.03 4.22 9.41
CA ALA A 414 12.06 5.22 9.50
C ALA A 414 13.45 4.58 9.42
N LEU A 415 14.42 5.37 8.97
CA LEU A 415 15.83 4.99 8.96
C LEU A 415 16.46 5.38 10.30
N TYR A 416 17.07 4.40 10.96
CA TYR A 416 17.74 4.55 12.23
C TYR A 416 19.24 4.40 12.06
N GLN A 417 20.01 5.26 12.73
CA GLN A 417 21.45 5.19 12.79
C GLN A 417 21.92 4.66 14.15
N LEU A 418 22.80 3.67 14.11
CA LEU A 418 23.53 3.15 15.27
C LEU A 418 25.01 3.53 15.13
N ALA A 419 25.56 4.23 16.12
CA ALA A 419 26.99 4.50 16.20
C ALA A 419 27.78 3.24 16.54
N LEU A 420 28.96 3.08 15.93
CA LEU A 420 29.87 1.94 16.11
C LEU A 420 31.22 2.42 16.67
N PRO A 421 31.84 1.68 17.61
CA PRO A 421 31.34 0.45 18.24
C PRO A 421 30.18 0.73 19.20
N ALA A 422 29.14 -0.10 19.16
CA ALA A 422 27.87 0.10 19.87
C ALA A 422 27.92 -0.20 21.38
N THR A 423 28.87 0.40 22.11
CA THR A 423 29.16 0.08 23.52
C THR A 423 28.15 0.65 24.52
N SER A 424 27.35 1.67 24.14
CA SER A 424 26.28 2.23 25.00
C SER A 424 25.22 3.08 24.28
N THR A 425 25.39 3.37 22.99
CA THR A 425 24.50 4.24 22.22
C THR A 425 23.24 3.52 21.73
N ASN A 426 22.07 4.08 22.03
CA ASN A 426 20.81 3.68 21.42
C ASN A 426 20.80 4.10 19.93
N PRO A 427 20.21 3.29 19.04
CA PRO A 427 19.88 3.74 17.68
C PRO A 427 19.03 5.01 17.73
N ILE A 428 19.37 6.00 16.89
CA ILE A 428 18.62 7.25 16.77
C ILE A 428 17.90 7.30 15.42
N ALA A 429 16.63 7.70 15.43
CA ALA A 429 15.91 8.01 14.20
C ALA A 429 16.59 9.19 13.51
N LEU A 430 16.79 9.10 12.20
CA LEU A 430 17.27 10.22 11.40
C LEU A 430 16.13 11.25 11.26
N ALA A 431 16.10 12.21 12.18
CA ALA A 431 14.98 13.12 12.47
C ALA A 431 14.53 14.01 11.30
N ALA A 432 15.33 14.12 10.24
CA ALA A 432 14.99 14.92 9.06
C ALA A 432 14.11 14.16 8.03
N PHE A 433 13.91 12.84 8.20
CA PHE A 433 12.99 12.05 7.39
C PHE A 433 11.56 12.04 7.94
N ASN A 434 10.99 13.18 8.34
CA ASN A 434 9.60 13.29 8.84
C ASN A 434 8.56 13.01 7.74
N SER A 435 8.57 11.79 7.25
CA SER A 435 7.61 11.14 6.39
C SER A 435 6.70 10.30 7.28
N THR A 436 5.46 10.09 6.85
CA THR A 436 4.55 9.12 7.49
C THR A 436 4.36 7.91 6.58
N PHE A 437 5.39 7.60 5.77
CA PHE A 437 5.39 6.60 4.70
C PHE A 437 6.55 5.63 4.91
N ASP A 438 6.71 4.68 3.99
CA ASP A 438 7.76 3.68 4.11
C ASP A 438 9.09 4.23 3.59
N GLU A 439 10.09 4.25 4.46
CA GLU A 439 11.50 4.50 4.16
C GLU A 439 12.31 3.21 4.37
N HIS A 440 13.02 2.75 3.34
CA HIS A 440 13.74 1.48 3.42
C HIS A 440 14.93 1.33 2.46
N THR A 441 15.68 0.24 2.63
CA THR A 441 16.82 -0.15 1.78
C THR A 441 17.87 0.95 1.58
N PRO A 442 18.39 1.55 2.67
CA PRO A 442 19.37 2.62 2.59
C PRO A 442 20.72 2.12 2.01
N HIS A 443 21.48 3.04 1.42
CA HIS A 443 22.87 2.84 1.02
C HIS A 443 23.65 4.16 1.08
N TYR A 444 24.79 4.15 1.78
CA TYR A 444 25.71 5.29 1.78
C TYR A 444 26.34 5.53 0.40
N SER A 445 26.58 6.80 0.07
CA SER A 445 27.51 7.16 -1.00
C SER A 445 28.94 6.78 -0.58
N PRO A 446 29.87 6.56 -1.54
CA PRO A 446 31.24 6.13 -1.23
C PRO A 446 32.03 7.16 -0.38
N ASP A 447 31.71 8.44 -0.54
CA ASP A 447 32.27 9.54 0.27
C ASP A 447 31.59 9.68 1.64
N GLY A 448 30.55 8.91 1.90
CA GLY A 448 29.79 8.89 3.14
C GLY A 448 28.98 10.16 3.40
N LYS A 449 28.82 11.06 2.43
CA LYS A 449 28.10 12.34 2.60
C LYS A 449 26.61 12.27 2.33
N ARG A 450 26.17 11.29 1.53
CA ARG A 450 24.77 11.11 1.11
C ARG A 450 24.28 9.71 1.42
N LEU A 451 22.96 9.59 1.50
CA LEU A 451 22.22 8.33 1.59
C LEU A 451 21.27 8.24 0.39
N ALA A 452 21.32 7.12 -0.34
CA ALA A 452 20.23 6.73 -1.23
C ALA A 452 19.32 5.75 -0.49
N PHE A 453 18.00 5.86 -0.66
CA PHE A 453 17.00 5.02 -0.01
C PHE A 453 15.73 4.94 -0.86
N THR A 454 14.86 4.00 -0.54
CA THR A 454 13.55 3.86 -1.17
C THR A 454 12.49 4.49 -0.29
N SER A 455 11.63 5.32 -0.89
CA SER A 455 10.50 5.96 -0.19
C SER A 455 9.20 5.76 -0.97
N THR A 456 8.08 5.59 -0.24
CA THR A 456 6.73 5.58 -0.84
C THR A 456 6.00 6.92 -0.76
N ARG A 457 6.67 8.00 -0.30
CA ARG A 457 6.05 9.31 -0.07
C ARG A 457 5.49 9.99 -1.33
N SER A 458 5.93 9.58 -2.52
CA SER A 458 5.38 10.04 -3.82
C SER A 458 4.20 9.20 -4.32
N GLY A 459 3.78 8.17 -3.57
CA GLY A 459 2.66 7.29 -3.89
C GLY A 459 3.06 5.90 -4.40
N SER A 460 4.26 5.75 -4.96
CA SER A 460 4.90 4.47 -5.29
C SER A 460 6.28 4.41 -4.65
N GLU A 461 6.85 3.21 -4.55
CA GLU A 461 8.28 3.08 -4.26
C GLU A 461 9.08 3.84 -5.32
N GLU A 462 9.94 4.75 -4.89
CA GLU A 462 10.87 5.48 -5.72
C GLU A 462 12.20 5.63 -4.98
N ILE A 463 13.27 5.90 -5.72
CA ILE A 463 14.59 6.17 -5.15
C ILE A 463 14.71 7.64 -4.80
N TRP A 464 15.18 7.88 -3.58
CA TRP A 464 15.44 9.19 -3.01
C TRP A 464 16.88 9.29 -2.56
N ILE A 465 17.42 10.51 -2.58
CA ILE A 465 18.75 10.84 -2.06
C ILE A 465 18.59 11.93 -1.01
N ALA A 466 19.33 11.83 0.08
CA ALA A 466 19.43 12.85 1.11
C ALA A 466 20.88 13.01 1.56
N ASP A 467 21.17 14.05 2.32
CA ASP A 467 22.41 14.18 3.07
C ASP A 467 22.51 13.08 4.14
N ARG A 468 23.72 12.82 4.65
CA ARG A 468 23.99 11.76 5.65
C ARG A 468 23.11 11.85 6.88
N ASP A 469 22.77 13.07 7.31
CA ASP A 469 21.90 13.32 8.47
C ASP A 469 20.41 13.19 8.15
N GLY A 470 20.07 12.89 6.90
CA GLY A 470 18.72 12.75 6.37
C GLY A 470 18.08 14.05 5.89
N SER A 471 18.79 15.18 5.93
CA SER A 471 18.30 16.45 5.40
C SER A 471 18.30 16.48 3.87
N ASN A 472 17.58 17.44 3.30
CA ASN A 472 17.50 17.68 1.85
C ASN A 472 17.08 16.47 1.01
N PRO A 473 15.98 15.76 1.35
CA PRO A 473 15.52 14.62 0.56
C PRO A 473 15.06 15.06 -0.84
N LEU A 474 15.59 14.41 -1.87
CA LEU A 474 15.28 14.63 -3.28
C LEU A 474 14.86 13.31 -3.93
N GLN A 475 13.70 13.33 -4.59
CA GLN A 475 13.26 12.23 -5.45
C GLN A 475 14.10 12.23 -6.73
N VAL A 476 14.75 11.09 -7.04
CA VAL A 476 15.64 10.97 -8.21
C VAL A 476 15.13 9.99 -9.26
N THR A 477 14.01 9.30 -9.00
CA THR A 477 13.31 8.47 -9.98
C THR A 477 11.81 8.76 -10.00
N SER A 478 11.16 8.46 -11.12
CA SER A 478 9.70 8.47 -11.27
C SER A 478 9.29 7.29 -12.15
N MET A 479 9.50 6.07 -11.65
CA MET A 479 9.27 4.82 -12.38
C MET A 479 7.79 4.44 -12.43
N GLY A 480 7.00 4.81 -11.41
CA GLY A 480 5.54 4.73 -11.42
C GLY A 480 4.94 3.34 -11.12
N GLY A 481 5.75 2.30 -10.95
CA GLY A 481 5.28 0.98 -10.49
C GLY A 481 6.00 -0.20 -11.14
N PRO A 482 5.66 -1.44 -10.77
CA PRO A 482 4.98 -1.83 -9.54
C PRO A 482 5.91 -1.77 -8.32
N GLN A 483 7.23 -1.95 -8.52
CA GLN A 483 8.29 -1.84 -7.52
C GLN A 483 9.49 -1.09 -8.11
N CYS A 484 10.15 -0.25 -7.30
CA CYS A 484 11.40 0.44 -7.63
C CYS A 484 12.20 0.61 -6.33
N SER A 485 13.22 -0.21 -6.12
CA SER A 485 13.85 -0.38 -4.79
C SER A 485 15.34 -0.71 -4.84
N ASN A 486 15.93 -0.89 -3.65
CA ASN A 486 17.31 -1.38 -3.44
C ASN A 486 18.40 -0.53 -4.12
N PRO A 487 18.48 0.79 -3.85
CA PRO A 487 19.54 1.60 -4.42
C PRO A 487 20.93 1.20 -3.91
N ARG A 488 21.90 1.19 -4.82
CA ARG A 488 23.33 0.94 -4.56
C ARG A 488 24.19 1.92 -5.33
N TRP A 489 24.86 2.81 -4.61
CA TRP A 489 25.87 3.69 -5.19
C TRP A 489 27.00 2.87 -5.81
N SER A 490 27.45 3.27 -6.99
CA SER A 490 28.69 2.77 -7.58
C SER A 490 29.90 3.18 -6.73
N PRO A 491 31.01 2.42 -6.74
CA PRO A 491 32.20 2.74 -5.93
C PRO A 491 32.81 4.12 -6.24
N ASP A 492 32.62 4.63 -7.46
CA ASP A 492 33.06 5.97 -7.89
C ASP A 492 32.06 7.10 -7.54
N GLY A 493 30.87 6.75 -7.04
CA GLY A 493 29.83 7.69 -6.64
C GLY A 493 29.08 8.37 -7.80
N GLN A 494 29.26 7.92 -9.05
CA GLN A 494 28.65 8.55 -10.23
C GLN A 494 27.29 7.95 -10.61
N MET A 495 27.01 6.72 -10.20
CA MET A 495 25.83 5.96 -10.60
C MET A 495 25.13 5.37 -9.39
N ILE A 496 23.83 5.12 -9.53
CA ILE A 496 23.04 4.31 -8.60
C ILE A 496 22.46 3.13 -9.39
N LEU A 497 22.79 1.92 -8.97
CA LEU A 497 22.14 0.68 -9.40
C LEU A 497 20.89 0.47 -8.55
N PHE A 498 19.78 0.07 -9.16
CA PHE A 498 18.55 -0.25 -8.46
C PHE A 498 17.76 -1.31 -9.23
N ASP A 499 16.77 -1.93 -8.58
CA ASP A 499 15.85 -2.86 -9.23
C ASP A 499 14.48 -2.23 -9.45
N SER A 500 13.85 -2.58 -10.56
CA SER A 500 12.46 -2.22 -10.83
C SER A 500 11.73 -3.32 -11.56
N ARG A 501 10.43 -3.45 -11.26
CA ARG A 501 9.52 -4.37 -11.95
C ARG A 501 8.71 -3.71 -13.06
N ARG A 502 9.08 -2.49 -13.46
CA ARG A 502 8.32 -1.70 -14.44
C ARG A 502 8.20 -2.40 -15.80
N ALA A 503 9.28 -3.05 -16.26
CA ALA A 503 9.34 -3.68 -17.58
C ALA A 503 9.21 -5.22 -17.55
N GLY A 504 9.17 -5.83 -16.36
CA GLY A 504 9.38 -7.27 -16.24
C GLY A 504 9.09 -7.85 -14.84
N PRO A 505 9.54 -9.08 -14.57
CA PRO A 505 9.43 -9.72 -13.26
C PRO A 505 10.35 -9.07 -12.21
N GLY A 506 11.39 -8.36 -12.66
CA GLY A 506 12.38 -7.60 -11.89
C GLY A 506 13.64 -7.47 -12.73
N ASP A 507 14.01 -6.24 -13.07
CA ASP A 507 15.14 -5.91 -13.93
C ASP A 507 16.04 -4.89 -13.23
N LEU A 508 17.29 -4.84 -13.67
CA LEU A 508 18.31 -3.93 -13.13
C LEU A 508 18.37 -2.64 -13.94
N TYR A 509 18.51 -1.52 -13.24
CA TYR A 509 18.58 -0.19 -13.82
C TYR A 509 19.74 0.62 -13.26
N LEU A 510 20.28 1.50 -14.09
CA LEU A 510 21.30 2.47 -13.71
C LEU A 510 20.72 3.87 -13.77
N LEU A 511 20.91 4.63 -12.68
CA LEU A 511 20.54 6.02 -12.54
C LEU A 511 21.80 6.89 -12.45
N GLN A 512 21.82 7.97 -13.23
CA GLN A 512 22.73 9.10 -13.01
C GLN A 512 22.00 10.13 -12.13
N PRO A 513 22.38 10.28 -10.85
CA PRO A 513 21.62 11.08 -9.89
C PRO A 513 21.58 12.58 -10.25
N ASP A 514 22.63 13.11 -10.87
CA ASP A 514 22.71 14.54 -11.21
C ASP A 514 21.85 14.93 -12.42
N SER A 515 21.63 13.99 -13.35
CA SER A 515 20.83 14.23 -14.56
C SER A 515 19.43 13.62 -14.51
N GLY A 516 19.17 12.72 -13.56
CA GLY A 516 17.96 11.90 -13.52
C GLY A 516 17.86 10.85 -14.64
N LYS A 517 18.93 10.65 -15.42
CA LYS A 517 18.92 9.71 -16.54
C LYS A 517 18.89 8.27 -16.01
N VAL A 518 17.84 7.54 -16.39
CA VAL A 518 17.66 6.11 -16.09
C VAL A 518 17.93 5.28 -17.35
N THR A 519 18.72 4.21 -17.21
CA THR A 519 19.01 3.23 -18.27
C THR A 519 18.71 1.83 -17.77
N GLN A 520 17.91 1.08 -18.52
CA GLN A 520 17.67 -0.34 -18.24
C GLN A 520 18.92 -1.15 -18.60
N LEU A 521 19.40 -1.95 -17.67
CA LEU A 521 20.62 -2.75 -17.82
C LEU A 521 20.31 -4.20 -18.22
N THR A 522 19.19 -4.74 -17.76
CA THR A 522 18.76 -6.11 -18.05
C THR A 522 17.29 -6.19 -18.45
N ASN A 523 16.90 -7.28 -19.13
CA ASN A 523 15.55 -7.52 -19.64
C ASN A 523 15.34 -9.04 -19.83
N ASP A 524 15.47 -9.80 -18.74
CA ASP A 524 15.35 -11.27 -18.76
C ASP A 524 13.95 -11.69 -18.30
N PRO A 525 13.36 -12.79 -18.85
CA PRO A 525 12.12 -13.34 -18.32
C PRO A 525 12.23 -13.88 -16.88
N ALA A 526 13.43 -14.13 -16.39
CA ALA A 526 13.71 -14.46 -14.99
C ALA A 526 13.73 -13.20 -14.12
N TYR A 527 13.46 -13.36 -12.83
CA TYR A 527 13.68 -12.29 -11.86
C TYR A 527 15.19 -11.97 -11.77
N GLU A 528 15.53 -10.69 -11.73
CA GLU A 528 16.86 -10.17 -11.47
C GLU A 528 16.79 -9.00 -10.48
N GLY A 529 17.46 -9.11 -9.34
CA GLY A 529 17.35 -8.09 -8.30
C GLY A 529 18.33 -8.24 -7.15
N GLU A 530 18.18 -7.38 -6.14
CA GLU A 530 19.06 -7.29 -4.98
C GLU A 530 20.55 -7.15 -5.37
N ALA A 531 20.80 -6.45 -6.48
CA ALA A 531 22.09 -6.37 -7.13
C ALA A 531 23.06 -5.42 -6.40
N ARG A 532 24.36 -5.70 -6.47
CA ARG A 532 25.43 -4.89 -5.85
C ARG A 532 26.67 -4.84 -6.74
N TRP A 533 27.42 -3.75 -6.63
CA TRP A 533 28.68 -3.55 -7.34
C TRP A 533 29.80 -4.40 -6.76
N SER A 534 30.75 -4.81 -7.60
CA SER A 534 32.08 -5.17 -7.13
C SER A 534 32.80 -3.96 -6.56
N ARG A 535 33.80 -4.20 -5.70
CA ARG A 535 34.56 -3.13 -5.02
C ARG A 535 35.32 -2.24 -6.00
N ASP A 536 35.69 -2.79 -7.14
CA ASP A 536 36.37 -2.09 -8.23
C ASP A 536 35.41 -1.48 -9.27
N GLY A 537 34.10 -1.68 -9.11
CA GLY A 537 33.07 -1.17 -10.01
C GLY A 537 33.01 -1.83 -11.39
N ARG A 538 33.80 -2.90 -11.65
CA ARG A 538 33.83 -3.59 -12.95
C ARG A 538 32.72 -4.61 -13.13
N TRP A 539 32.14 -5.10 -12.04
CA TRP A 539 31.14 -6.16 -12.04
C TRP A 539 29.91 -5.76 -11.24
N ILE A 540 28.79 -6.40 -11.59
CA ILE A 540 27.55 -6.38 -10.82
C ILE A 540 27.22 -7.82 -10.43
N TYR A 541 27.04 -8.06 -9.13
CA TYR A 541 26.53 -9.30 -8.58
C TYR A 541 25.03 -9.16 -8.32
N PHE A 542 24.22 -10.14 -8.70
CA PHE A 542 22.77 -10.06 -8.56
C PHE A 542 22.13 -11.44 -8.38
N GLY A 543 20.97 -11.47 -7.74
CA GLY A 543 20.17 -12.70 -7.65
C GLY A 543 19.40 -12.92 -8.94
N SER A 544 19.36 -14.15 -9.45
CA SER A 544 18.44 -14.53 -10.52
C SER A 544 17.92 -15.95 -10.38
N ASN A 545 16.63 -16.11 -10.67
CA ASN A 545 15.95 -17.40 -10.63
C ASN A 545 15.94 -18.15 -11.97
N ARG A 546 16.75 -17.74 -12.95
CA ARG A 546 16.78 -18.33 -14.31
C ARG A 546 17.12 -19.82 -14.38
N THR A 547 17.64 -20.41 -13.29
CA THR A 547 17.90 -21.86 -13.17
C THR A 547 16.88 -22.59 -12.31
N GLY A 548 15.73 -21.95 -12.01
CA GLY A 548 14.64 -22.51 -11.23
C GLY A 548 14.70 -22.20 -9.71
N ARG A 549 15.77 -21.55 -9.24
CA ARG A 549 15.92 -21.03 -7.88
C ARG A 549 16.81 -19.78 -7.89
N ASP A 550 16.67 -18.93 -6.88
CA ASP A 550 17.55 -17.76 -6.71
C ASP A 550 19.01 -18.21 -6.59
N GLU A 551 19.84 -17.80 -7.53
CA GLU A 551 21.29 -17.98 -7.51
C GLU A 551 21.99 -16.63 -7.68
N VAL A 552 23.22 -16.51 -7.20
CA VAL A 552 24.07 -15.34 -7.44
C VAL A 552 24.71 -15.48 -8.82
N TRP A 553 24.56 -14.43 -9.62
CA TRP A 553 25.19 -14.25 -10.93
C TRP A 553 26.07 -13.01 -10.92
N ARG A 554 27.05 -12.98 -11.82
CA ARG A 554 27.84 -11.77 -12.09
C ARG A 554 27.77 -11.39 -13.57
N MET A 555 27.80 -10.09 -13.85
CA MET A 555 27.95 -9.55 -15.20
C MET A 555 28.85 -8.30 -15.20
N PRO A 556 29.41 -7.90 -16.35
CA PRO A 556 30.12 -6.63 -16.43
C PRO A 556 29.21 -5.46 -16.04
N ALA A 557 29.79 -4.45 -15.38
CA ALA A 557 29.08 -3.24 -14.94
C ALA A 557 28.38 -2.47 -16.07
N ALA A 558 28.96 -2.51 -17.27
CA ALA A 558 28.39 -1.90 -18.48
C ALA A 558 27.25 -2.73 -19.11
N GLY A 559 26.89 -3.86 -18.51
CA GLY A 559 25.98 -4.85 -19.06
C GLY A 559 26.72 -5.91 -19.88
N GLY A 560 26.01 -6.99 -20.23
CA GLY A 560 26.55 -8.10 -21.01
C GLY A 560 26.09 -9.46 -20.47
N SER A 561 26.67 -10.53 -20.99
CA SER A 561 26.28 -11.89 -20.64
C SER A 561 26.64 -12.22 -19.18
N PRO A 562 25.66 -12.67 -18.37
CA PRO A 562 25.91 -13.04 -16.99
C PRO A 562 26.53 -14.45 -16.86
N THR A 563 27.30 -14.65 -15.80
CA THR A 563 27.90 -15.94 -15.42
C THR A 563 27.46 -16.34 -14.01
N GLN A 564 27.13 -17.61 -13.83
CA GLN A 564 26.63 -18.14 -12.55
C GLN A 564 27.78 -18.30 -11.56
N ILE A 565 27.57 -17.88 -10.30
CA ILE A 565 28.55 -18.00 -9.22
C ILE A 565 28.16 -19.09 -8.22
N THR A 566 26.93 -19.05 -7.71
CA THR A 566 26.42 -20.07 -6.79
C THR A 566 25.60 -21.13 -7.54
N ARG A 567 25.58 -22.34 -7.00
CA ARG A 567 24.80 -23.48 -7.51
C ARG A 567 23.93 -24.13 -6.44
N GLN A 568 23.88 -23.60 -5.22
CA GLN A 568 23.07 -24.16 -4.14
C GLN A 568 22.12 -23.13 -3.54
N GLY A 569 21.79 -22.08 -4.28
CA GLY A 569 20.96 -20.96 -3.84
C GLY A 569 21.79 -19.79 -3.33
N GLY A 570 21.32 -18.57 -3.55
CA GLY A 570 21.91 -17.35 -3.00
C GLY A 570 21.37 -16.05 -3.60
N ILE A 571 21.37 -14.98 -2.82
CA ILE A 571 20.94 -13.63 -3.23
C ILE A 571 21.67 -12.52 -2.42
N ALA A 572 21.56 -11.26 -2.84
CA ALA A 572 22.11 -10.08 -2.15
C ALA A 572 23.62 -10.12 -1.87
N ALA A 573 24.41 -10.70 -2.78
CA ALA A 573 25.85 -10.89 -2.59
C ALA A 573 26.63 -9.56 -2.47
N ILE A 574 27.54 -9.49 -1.50
CA ILE A 574 28.46 -8.37 -1.25
C ILE A 574 29.89 -8.89 -1.35
N GLU A 575 30.73 -8.23 -2.15
CA GLU A 575 32.15 -8.54 -2.24
C GLU A 575 32.94 -8.01 -1.04
N SER A 576 33.81 -8.86 -0.50
CA SER A 576 34.71 -8.58 0.61
C SER A 576 36.16 -8.52 0.16
N ARG A 577 37.02 -7.84 0.93
CA ARG A 577 38.47 -7.72 0.68
C ARG A 577 39.22 -9.04 0.75
N ASP A 578 38.65 -10.06 1.39
CA ASP A 578 39.24 -11.40 1.54
C ASP A 578 39.09 -12.28 0.29
N GLY A 579 38.54 -11.76 -0.81
CA GLY A 579 38.36 -12.50 -2.06
C GLY A 579 37.10 -13.36 -2.09
N PHE A 580 36.17 -13.14 -1.16
CA PHE A 580 34.88 -13.83 -1.11
C PHE A 580 33.71 -12.88 -1.37
N LEU A 581 32.62 -13.46 -1.89
CA LEU A 581 31.29 -12.90 -1.79
C LEU A 581 30.60 -13.44 -0.55
N TYR A 582 29.99 -12.57 0.24
CA TYR A 582 29.06 -12.94 1.32
C TYR A 582 27.63 -12.69 0.84
N TYR A 583 26.75 -13.67 0.97
CA TYR A 583 25.41 -13.64 0.37
C TYR A 583 24.38 -14.28 1.30
N ALA A 584 23.11 -13.88 1.15
CA ALA A 584 22.01 -14.50 1.86
C ALA A 584 21.58 -15.79 1.15
N LYS A 585 21.35 -16.87 1.90
CA LYS A 585 21.01 -18.18 1.32
C LYS A 585 19.64 -18.19 0.65
N LEU A 586 18.69 -17.47 1.26
CA LEU A 586 17.31 -17.36 0.84
C LEU A 586 16.88 -15.89 0.82
N SER A 587 15.98 -15.55 -0.10
CA SER A 587 15.31 -14.25 -0.23
C SER A 587 14.20 -14.02 0.81
N ARG A 588 13.90 -15.01 1.67
CA ARG A 588 12.83 -14.96 2.68
C ARG A 588 13.37 -14.86 4.11
N SER A 589 12.47 -14.58 5.05
CA SER A 589 12.74 -14.58 6.49
C SER A 589 12.31 -15.91 7.13
N PRO A 590 13.10 -16.52 8.03
CA PRO A 590 14.53 -16.25 8.27
C PRO A 590 15.41 -16.78 7.11
N SER A 591 16.67 -16.33 7.10
CA SER A 591 17.72 -16.73 6.16
C SER A 591 19.04 -16.97 6.90
N SER A 592 20.12 -17.20 6.15
CA SER A 592 21.49 -17.30 6.67
C SER A 592 22.50 -16.67 5.72
N ILE A 593 23.67 -16.31 6.25
CA ILE A 593 24.76 -15.74 5.46
C ILE A 593 25.76 -16.85 5.11
N TRP A 594 26.08 -16.94 3.84
CA TRP A 594 27.04 -17.88 3.26
C TRP A 594 28.14 -17.11 2.55
N ARG A 595 29.23 -17.80 2.21
CA ARG A 595 30.29 -17.24 1.38
C ARG A 595 30.74 -18.18 0.27
N VAL A 596 31.25 -17.59 -0.81
CA VAL A 596 31.80 -18.27 -1.98
C VAL A 596 32.96 -17.43 -2.54
N PRO A 597 34.04 -18.02 -3.11
CA PRO A 597 35.07 -17.23 -3.79
C PRO A 597 34.45 -16.37 -4.92
N VAL A 598 35.04 -15.21 -5.21
CA VAL A 598 34.53 -14.28 -6.24
C VAL A 598 34.43 -14.87 -7.66
N ASP A 599 35.21 -15.93 -7.93
CA ASP A 599 35.20 -16.69 -9.19
C ASP A 599 34.33 -17.95 -9.14
N GLY A 600 33.57 -18.14 -8.05
CA GLY A 600 32.83 -19.36 -7.78
C GLY A 600 33.69 -20.44 -7.12
N GLY A 601 33.04 -21.50 -6.62
CA GLY A 601 33.72 -22.60 -5.94
C GLY A 601 32.88 -23.18 -4.82
N ALA A 602 33.54 -23.59 -3.73
CA ALA A 602 32.87 -24.13 -2.57
C ALA A 602 32.06 -23.04 -1.84
N GLU A 603 30.76 -23.29 -1.70
CA GLU A 603 29.84 -22.49 -0.90
C GLU A 603 29.88 -22.95 0.56
N VAL A 604 30.11 -22.03 1.50
CA VAL A 604 30.31 -22.36 2.93
C VAL A 604 29.38 -21.51 3.80
N PRO A 605 28.62 -22.12 4.74
CA PRO A 605 27.81 -21.36 5.70
C PRO A 605 28.70 -20.54 6.64
N VAL A 606 28.26 -19.33 6.98
CA VAL A 606 28.99 -18.41 7.87
C VAL A 606 28.22 -18.16 9.16
N VAL A 607 26.97 -17.71 9.05
CA VAL A 607 26.12 -17.43 10.22
C VAL A 607 24.65 -17.65 9.92
N GLU A 608 23.94 -18.28 10.85
CA GLU A 608 22.50 -18.53 10.82
C GLU A 608 21.71 -17.39 11.46
N GLY A 609 20.40 -17.34 11.19
CA GLY A 609 19.47 -16.41 11.85
C GLY A 609 19.45 -15.00 11.27
N LEU A 610 19.85 -14.82 10.00
CA LEU A 610 19.68 -13.56 9.28
C LEU A 610 18.19 -13.26 9.13
N SER A 611 17.76 -12.05 9.48
CA SER A 611 16.33 -11.73 9.49
C SER A 611 15.70 -11.62 8.10
N TYR A 612 16.43 -11.10 7.11
CA TYR A 612 16.00 -11.00 5.71
C TYR A 612 17.23 -10.82 4.79
N SER A 613 17.14 -11.16 3.51
CA SER A 613 18.29 -11.15 2.57
C SER A 613 19.03 -9.80 2.51
N LEU A 614 18.30 -8.70 2.62
CA LEU A 614 18.83 -7.33 2.55
C LEU A 614 19.38 -6.80 3.89
N ASN A 615 19.26 -7.57 4.97
CA ASN A 615 19.53 -7.10 6.33
C ASN A 615 20.94 -7.41 6.83
N PHE A 616 21.94 -7.35 5.96
CA PHE A 616 23.34 -7.44 6.34
C PHE A 616 24.26 -6.54 5.51
N ALA A 617 25.39 -6.19 6.11
CA ALA A 617 26.49 -5.44 5.52
C ALA A 617 27.83 -6.12 5.85
N VAL A 618 28.80 -5.97 4.95
CA VAL A 618 30.18 -6.45 5.12
C VAL A 618 31.06 -5.25 5.46
N GLY A 619 31.78 -5.33 6.57
CA GLY A 619 32.88 -4.42 6.91
C GLY A 619 34.24 -5.12 6.80
N GLU A 620 35.32 -4.40 7.08
CA GLU A 620 36.69 -4.88 6.99
C GLU A 620 36.99 -5.99 8.00
N ARG A 621 36.37 -5.92 9.19
CA ARG A 621 36.59 -6.88 10.28
C ARG A 621 35.55 -7.98 10.36
N GLY A 622 34.36 -7.77 9.80
CA GLY A 622 33.22 -8.62 10.12
C GLY A 622 31.94 -8.27 9.39
N LEU A 623 30.89 -9.03 9.71
CA LEU A 623 29.56 -8.87 9.17
C LEU A 623 28.67 -8.19 10.22
N TYR A 624 27.88 -7.21 9.79
CA TYR A 624 26.82 -6.59 10.61
C TYR A 624 25.48 -7.01 10.04
N PHE A 625 24.55 -7.48 10.88
CA PHE A 625 23.26 -7.98 10.39
C PHE A 625 22.16 -7.84 11.43
N VAL A 626 20.92 -7.73 10.94
CA VAL A 626 19.75 -7.89 11.81
C VAL A 626 19.49 -9.39 11.97
N ALA A 627 19.55 -9.86 13.20
CA ALA A 627 19.35 -11.25 13.56
C ALA A 627 17.94 -11.47 14.12
N LEU A 628 17.41 -12.67 13.87
CA LEU A 628 16.25 -13.23 14.57
C LEU A 628 16.75 -14.23 15.61
N ASN A 629 16.22 -14.12 16.83
CA ASN A 629 16.40 -15.14 17.86
C ASN A 629 15.33 -16.23 17.71
N ASP A 630 15.46 -17.34 18.43
CA ASP A 630 14.55 -18.50 18.36
C ASP A 630 13.06 -18.16 18.57
N THR A 631 12.78 -17.00 19.18
CA THR A 631 11.45 -16.36 19.17
C THR A 631 11.46 -15.20 18.18
N SER A 632 10.67 -15.30 17.11
CA SER A 632 10.56 -14.31 16.00
C SER A 632 10.23 -12.87 16.43
N SER A 633 9.79 -12.66 17.67
CA SER A 633 9.36 -11.37 18.21
C SER A 633 10.49 -10.48 18.75
N LYS A 634 11.74 -10.97 18.82
CA LYS A 634 12.89 -10.18 19.34
C LYS A 634 14.07 -10.22 18.37
N ALA A 635 14.22 -9.15 17.59
CA ALA A 635 15.34 -8.95 16.70
C ALA A 635 16.51 -8.21 17.39
N SER A 636 17.71 -8.40 16.88
CA SER A 636 18.90 -7.67 17.32
C SER A 636 19.78 -7.28 16.16
N VAL A 637 20.62 -6.26 16.34
CA VAL A 637 21.76 -5.98 15.48
C VAL A 637 22.95 -6.75 16.06
N ASP A 638 23.50 -7.64 15.26
CA ASP A 638 24.60 -8.51 15.63
C ASP A 638 25.82 -8.25 14.76
N PHE A 639 26.99 -8.58 15.32
CA PHE A 639 28.28 -8.55 14.65
C PHE A 639 28.90 -9.93 14.65
N PHE A 640 29.42 -10.36 13.49
CA PHE A 640 30.20 -11.58 13.35
C PHE A 640 31.63 -11.24 12.91
N ASP A 641 32.60 -11.50 13.79
CA ASP A 641 34.01 -11.24 13.52
C ASP A 641 34.59 -12.36 12.65
N LEU A 642 35.06 -12.03 11.44
CA LEU A 642 35.51 -13.02 10.46
C LEU A 642 36.82 -13.73 10.85
N ARG A 643 37.63 -13.11 11.72
CA ARG A 643 38.92 -13.64 12.17
C ARG A 643 38.74 -14.65 13.31
N THR A 644 37.95 -14.28 14.31
CA THR A 644 37.69 -15.09 15.50
C THR A 644 36.52 -16.06 15.32
N ARG A 645 35.67 -15.82 14.32
CA ARG A 645 34.40 -16.52 14.07
C ARG A 645 33.44 -16.44 15.25
N GLN A 646 33.52 -15.37 16.02
CA GLN A 646 32.62 -15.12 17.14
C GLN A 646 31.50 -14.16 16.74
N ARG A 647 30.29 -14.51 17.18
CA ARG A 647 29.10 -13.66 17.08
C ARG A 647 28.91 -12.92 18.40
N SER A 648 28.60 -11.63 18.32
CA SER A 648 28.25 -10.79 19.46
C SER A 648 27.03 -9.94 19.12
N THR A 649 26.05 -9.89 20.02
CA THR A 649 24.95 -8.94 19.90
C THR A 649 25.44 -7.53 20.25
N LEU A 650 25.28 -6.60 19.30
CA LEU A 650 25.57 -5.19 19.51
C LEU A 650 24.40 -4.49 20.19
N ARG A 651 23.18 -4.81 19.75
CA ARG A 651 21.97 -4.14 20.25
C ARG A 651 20.70 -4.96 20.05
N HIS A 652 19.87 -5.06 21.08
CA HIS A 652 18.49 -5.52 20.91
C HIS A 652 17.60 -4.40 20.37
N LEU A 653 16.72 -4.74 19.43
CA LEU A 653 15.79 -3.79 18.84
C LEU A 653 14.48 -3.78 19.64
N ASP A 654 14.10 -2.59 20.11
CA ASP A 654 12.85 -2.37 20.85
C ASP A 654 11.64 -2.22 19.91
N LYS A 655 11.90 -1.98 18.61
CA LYS A 655 10.89 -1.87 17.55
C LYS A 655 11.11 -2.95 16.48
N PRO A 656 10.06 -3.35 15.75
CA PRO A 656 10.22 -4.26 14.62
C PRO A 656 11.16 -3.68 13.55
N PHE A 657 12.02 -4.53 12.99
CA PHE A 657 12.88 -4.15 11.87
C PHE A 657 12.10 -4.12 10.56
N TRP A 658 12.68 -3.47 9.56
CA TRP A 658 12.20 -3.49 8.18
C TRP A 658 13.35 -3.81 7.22
N PHE A 659 13.18 -3.58 5.92
CA PHE A 659 14.16 -4.00 4.92
C PHE A 659 15.35 -3.04 4.81
N GLY A 660 16.56 -3.61 4.78
CA GLY A 660 17.81 -2.95 4.42
C GLY A 660 18.68 -2.55 5.58
N VAL A 661 19.98 -2.78 5.40
CA VAL A 661 21.07 -2.33 6.26
C VAL A 661 22.20 -1.76 5.40
N THR A 662 22.84 -0.68 5.86
CA THR A 662 24.05 -0.14 5.24
C THR A 662 25.07 0.30 6.30
N LEU A 663 26.34 0.04 6.03
CA LEU A 663 27.48 0.45 6.85
C LEU A 663 28.09 1.71 6.24
N SER A 664 28.42 2.70 7.07
CA SER A 664 29.12 3.89 6.61
C SER A 664 30.53 3.55 6.11
N PRO A 665 31.09 4.27 5.11
CA PRO A 665 32.41 3.95 4.56
C PRO A 665 33.56 4.00 5.59
N ASP A 666 33.39 4.76 6.66
CA ASP A 666 34.32 4.85 7.80
C ASP A 666 34.07 3.79 8.89
N GLU A 667 33.07 2.92 8.71
CA GLU A 667 32.60 1.88 9.64
C GLU A 667 32.22 2.38 11.04
N ARG A 668 31.92 3.67 11.17
CA ARG A 668 31.50 4.29 12.45
C ARG A 668 30.00 4.32 12.65
N SER A 669 29.21 3.93 11.66
CA SER A 669 27.76 3.99 11.74
C SER A 669 27.10 2.92 10.90
N LEU A 670 26.05 2.31 11.43
CA LEU A 670 25.14 1.41 10.73
C LEU A 670 23.80 2.11 10.57
N VAL A 671 23.21 2.10 9.38
CA VAL A 671 21.84 2.59 9.14
C VAL A 671 20.97 1.42 8.73
N PHE A 672 19.79 1.33 9.35
CA PHE A 672 18.82 0.26 9.09
C PHE A 672 17.40 0.77 9.26
N SER A 673 16.45 0.06 8.67
CA SER A 673 15.05 0.46 8.64
C SER A 673 14.28 -0.15 9.82
N VAL A 674 13.38 0.60 10.44
CA VAL A 674 12.49 0.13 11.51
C VAL A 674 11.04 0.52 11.24
N VAL A 675 10.10 -0.26 11.76
CA VAL A 675 8.67 0.06 11.73
C VAL A 675 8.34 0.96 12.93
N GLU A 676 7.95 2.20 12.65
CA GLU A 676 7.55 3.18 13.67
C GLU A 676 6.14 2.92 14.16
N SER A 677 5.23 2.72 13.21
CA SER A 677 3.83 2.42 13.47
C SER A 677 3.25 1.70 12.27
N ALA A 678 2.42 0.71 12.49
CA ALA A 678 1.63 0.08 11.44
C ALA A 678 0.30 -0.37 12.01
N GLY A 679 -0.74 -0.32 11.18
CA GLY A 679 -2.06 -0.77 11.58
C GLY A 679 -3.06 -0.60 10.46
N SER A 680 -4.30 -1.01 10.71
CA SER A 680 -5.40 -0.75 9.80
C SER A 680 -6.70 -0.57 10.55
N ASN A 681 -7.61 0.20 9.95
CA ASN A 681 -8.93 0.44 10.46
C ASN A 681 -9.96 0.26 9.34
N LEU A 682 -11.22 0.01 9.68
CA LEU A 682 -12.30 -0.09 8.72
C LEU A 682 -12.89 1.28 8.43
N MET A 683 -13.22 1.51 7.17
CA MET A 683 -13.85 2.73 6.66
C MET A 683 -15.19 2.35 6.03
N LEU A 684 -16.24 3.11 6.33
CA LEU A 684 -17.59 2.94 5.81
C LEU A 684 -17.94 4.08 4.85
N VAL A 685 -18.61 3.74 3.77
CA VAL A 685 -19.23 4.68 2.84
C VAL A 685 -20.71 4.31 2.76
N ASP A 686 -21.56 5.19 3.30
CA ASP A 686 -23.01 5.05 3.21
C ASP A 686 -23.53 5.55 1.86
N ARG A 687 -24.60 4.92 1.37
CA ARG A 687 -25.31 5.30 0.13
C ARG A 687 -24.39 5.35 -1.11
N PHE A 688 -23.49 4.38 -1.24
CA PHE A 688 -22.74 4.12 -2.45
C PHE A 688 -23.70 3.54 -3.51
N GLN A 689 -24.03 4.36 -4.52
CA GLN A 689 -24.88 3.99 -5.66
C GLN A 689 -24.06 3.80 -6.93
#